data_AF-A0A3M1EYS8-F1
#
_entry.id   AF-A0A3M1EYS8-F1
#
_cell.length_a   1.000
_cell.length_b   1.000
_cell.length_c   1.000
_cell.angle_alpha   90.00
_cell.angle_beta   90.00
_cell.angle_gamma   90.00
#
_symmetry.space_group_name_H-M   'P 1'
#
loop_
_entity.id
_entity.type
_entity.pdbx_description
1 polymer ?
#
loop_
_entity_poly.entity_id
_entity_poly.type
_entity_poly.pdbx_seq_one_letter_code
_entity_poly.pdbx_strand_id
1 'polypeptide(L)'
;PSAAQLRELAALDAETLEKLRRQSPALRPASGVTTFLQQGLAQAYNQRGKGLFGLLLTLPAIGLSAYQAFRSVVRRQSVEDAFPEGTWQFYTQFGLREDPARHANETEGFHQAIPPDASLVDQATAWAFQCITTIFEYESLLENEWVERILLHLVHEAITEAVIDKLTNLRLGGRVDYQSAEFQAMRRQVQETEVEQIELETEQLKQNLGLENLEWAWVTRRPYRKPRNHPLETYPQYRRKLFLEFLSEAAEKLPASMGAVIWDRYHELSATALPAYQTQMSILYWLKPERHQDRKVPIPLWKARLAFVAGGRYYLLDVAHRDSRGRVLAFKPGKPDDPGEPLLLREQEDGELLDQQGRTITIDRKGNVTITDANGNQQVKILRPTPLSAVRAQVAAILHEASILPPAPPGPDVSLAVAPRAHFYSLLHRLPRVTQLEIEALNHVPIILHWDRRRRADTLRQIRDSRRGVGNHALTIFRTESSFVFDQSHIFFDAIWGMVISQVITDGATETYRLVRTLPTRMAYSGLLSPLRLQGSKAFDDAVRPFIAPFEVTAETETPSLSLINEARRHLARLNVPATVNDLLTLYRGIFDRLYTPGLAVQRGLAQLRLEGHSDIAAEIERAWQHRREEPVSLLLPMDASFINPKLRLYPATFKNFLPQLADLYEATLEALDRHRYTPSEEHRTAFLEQRNLLLANLLVMTGYFGMLKHITRQGESLSTAAIKYLAHLPAGVQGTLDAIPQHVGALNEILKGEEVFSNVGRVSPTSSLVRFMSAKDDGASKVMVWGIMSDRHGNLKITLRDFRPHVAKLLRLGYGALAQEIVDDYLEAYARGLNQFAEDLTRIITSAA
;
A
#
# COMPACT_ATOMS: atom_id res chain seq x y z
N PRO A 1 -22.64 18.53 26.60
CA PRO A 1 -23.96 19.22 26.60
C PRO A 1 -24.95 18.51 27.53
N SER A 2 -25.84 19.25 28.21
CA SER A 2 -26.87 18.65 29.07
C SER A 2 -28.06 18.12 28.23
N ALA A 3 -28.80 17.14 28.76
CA ALA A 3 -29.95 16.54 28.07
C ALA A 3 -31.08 17.56 27.76
N ALA A 4 -31.10 18.71 28.45
CA ALA A 4 -32.02 19.81 28.16
C ALA A 4 -31.62 20.58 26.90
N GLN A 5 -30.31 20.82 26.69
CA GLN A 5 -29.81 21.52 25.49
C GLN A 5 -29.98 20.70 24.20
N LEU A 6 -29.96 19.37 24.31
CA LEU A 6 -30.21 18.47 23.17
C LEU A 6 -31.70 18.38 22.79
N ARG A 7 -32.63 18.68 23.72
CA ARG A 7 -34.07 18.76 23.42
C ARG A 7 -34.46 20.08 22.77
N GLU A 8 -33.81 21.19 23.10
CA GLU A 8 -33.99 22.47 22.40
C GLU A 8 -33.50 22.42 20.95
N LEU A 9 -32.38 21.75 20.67
CA LEU A 9 -31.88 21.55 19.30
C LEU A 9 -32.77 20.64 18.44
N ALA A 10 -33.48 19.70 19.07
CA ALA A 10 -34.42 18.80 18.38
C ALA A 10 -35.78 19.46 18.06
N ALA A 11 -36.06 20.64 18.62
CA ALA A 11 -37.32 21.37 18.43
C ALA A 11 -37.23 22.49 17.37
N LEU A 12 -36.07 22.66 16.73
CA LEU A 12 -35.90 23.66 15.67
C LEU A 12 -36.59 23.20 14.38
N ASP A 13 -37.51 24.02 13.88
CA ASP A 13 -38.19 23.76 12.62
C ASP A 13 -37.25 23.90 11.42
N ALA A 14 -37.67 23.33 10.28
CA ALA A 14 -36.90 23.32 9.05
C ALA A 14 -36.55 24.75 8.57
N GLU A 15 -37.38 25.74 8.88
CA GLU A 15 -37.19 27.13 8.47
C GLU A 15 -36.06 27.82 9.27
N THR A 16 -35.93 27.50 10.56
CA THR A 16 -34.85 28.02 11.40
C THR A 16 -33.49 27.40 11.04
N LEU A 17 -33.48 26.12 10.67
CA LEU A 17 -32.30 25.45 10.11
C LEU A 17 -31.88 26.05 8.76
N GLU A 18 -32.84 26.39 7.90
CA GLU A 18 -32.61 27.06 6.61
C GLU A 18 -32.03 28.48 6.81
N LYS A 19 -32.50 29.23 7.81
CA LYS A 19 -31.97 30.57 8.16
C LYS A 19 -30.53 30.51 8.67
N LEU A 20 -30.20 29.55 9.54
CA LEU A 20 -28.83 29.34 10.03
C LEU A 20 -27.87 28.96 8.89
N ARG A 21 -28.35 28.17 7.92
CA ARG A 21 -27.60 27.79 6.72
C ARG A 21 -27.33 28.97 5.79
N ARG A 22 -28.21 29.97 5.74
CA ARG A 22 -28.04 31.20 4.93
C ARG A 22 -27.12 32.24 5.58
N GLN A 23 -26.99 32.25 6.91
CA GLN A 23 -26.27 33.28 7.66
C GLN A 23 -24.80 32.95 8.00
N SER A 24 -24.32 31.73 7.73
CA SER A 24 -22.91 31.34 7.95
C SER A 24 -22.19 31.09 6.62
N PRO A 25 -21.27 31.97 6.19
CA PRO A 25 -20.44 31.77 4.99
C PRO A 25 -19.57 30.49 5.05
N ALA A 26 -19.26 30.02 6.26
CA ALA A 26 -18.52 28.77 6.51
C ALA A 26 -19.32 27.48 6.22
N LEU A 27 -20.61 27.58 5.85
CA LEU A 27 -21.48 26.44 5.55
C LEU A 27 -21.86 26.34 4.06
N ARG A 28 -21.24 27.13 3.17
CA ARG A 28 -21.36 26.94 1.71
C ARG A 28 -20.34 25.88 1.26
N PRO A 29 -20.76 24.69 0.82
CA PRO A 29 -19.84 23.69 0.27
C PRO A 29 -19.52 24.00 -1.20
N ALA A 30 -18.36 23.54 -1.66
CA ALA A 30 -17.88 23.67 -3.05
C ALA A 30 -18.87 23.06 -4.06
N SER A 31 -19.11 23.78 -5.16
CA SER A 31 -20.25 23.65 -6.08
C SER A 31 -20.24 22.40 -6.98
N GLY A 32 -19.10 21.71 -7.15
CA GLY A 32 -19.01 20.51 -7.98
C GLY A 32 -19.56 19.23 -7.31
N VAL A 33 -19.38 19.12 -5.99
CA VAL A 33 -19.72 17.93 -5.20
C VAL A 33 -21.24 17.78 -5.01
N THR A 34 -21.99 18.89 -5.02
CA THR A 34 -23.43 18.89 -4.79
C THR A 34 -24.25 18.27 -5.91
N THR A 35 -23.89 18.47 -7.18
CA THR A 35 -24.67 17.93 -8.31
C THR A 35 -24.50 16.42 -8.42
N PHE A 36 -23.29 15.92 -8.18
CA PHE A 36 -22.99 14.49 -8.17
C PHE A 36 -23.50 13.79 -6.89
N LEU A 37 -23.36 14.40 -5.71
CA LEU A 37 -24.01 13.88 -4.51
C LEU A 37 -25.53 13.90 -4.68
N GLN A 38 -26.14 14.93 -5.28
CA GLN A 38 -27.59 14.92 -5.52
C GLN A 38 -28.02 13.86 -6.52
N GLN A 39 -27.25 13.60 -7.58
CA GLN A 39 -27.58 12.57 -8.56
C GLN A 39 -27.30 11.15 -8.03
N GLY A 40 -26.15 10.91 -7.39
CA GLY A 40 -25.80 9.65 -6.74
C GLY A 40 -26.66 9.36 -5.51
N LEU A 41 -27.00 10.38 -4.71
CA LEU A 41 -28.00 10.27 -3.66
C LEU A 41 -29.36 10.02 -4.28
N ALA A 42 -29.83 10.74 -5.31
CA ALA A 42 -31.14 10.49 -5.93
C ALA A 42 -31.26 9.06 -6.51
N GLN A 43 -30.18 8.49 -7.04
CA GLN A 43 -30.17 7.11 -7.53
C GLN A 43 -30.18 6.08 -6.39
N ALA A 44 -29.40 6.30 -5.32
CA ALA A 44 -29.45 5.48 -4.10
C ALA A 44 -30.78 5.61 -3.34
N TYR A 45 -31.38 6.81 -3.37
CA TYR A 45 -32.67 7.18 -2.77
C TYR A 45 -33.86 6.53 -3.51
N ASN A 46 -33.68 6.18 -4.78
CA ASN A 46 -34.69 5.48 -5.58
C ASN A 46 -34.62 3.94 -5.47
N GLN A 47 -33.52 3.35 -4.98
CA GLN A 47 -33.34 1.89 -4.98
C GLN A 47 -33.43 1.19 -3.61
N ARG A 48 -33.37 1.89 -2.47
CA ARG A 48 -33.60 1.30 -1.13
C ARG A 48 -34.50 2.19 -0.27
N GLY A 49 -35.38 1.59 0.53
CA GLY A 49 -36.52 2.19 1.24
C GLY A 49 -36.34 3.61 1.83
N LYS A 50 -37.36 4.45 1.59
CA LYS A 50 -37.47 5.92 1.71
C LYS A 50 -37.29 6.58 3.10
N GLY A 51 -36.65 5.97 4.10
CA GLY A 51 -36.66 6.53 5.47
C GLY A 51 -35.36 6.49 6.26
N LEU A 52 -34.60 5.40 6.18
CA LEU A 52 -33.48 5.17 7.10
C LEU A 52 -32.19 5.89 6.68
N PHE A 53 -31.92 5.99 5.37
CA PHE A 53 -30.63 6.43 4.83
C PHE A 53 -30.34 7.92 5.08
N GLY A 54 -31.34 8.78 4.90
CA GLY A 54 -31.24 10.21 5.22
C GLY A 54 -31.20 10.47 6.73
N LEU A 55 -31.94 9.72 7.54
CA LEU A 55 -32.00 9.96 8.98
C LEU A 55 -30.73 9.50 9.72
N LEU A 56 -30.10 8.40 9.28
CA LEU A 56 -28.90 7.83 9.92
C LEU A 56 -27.59 8.51 9.54
N LEU A 57 -27.49 9.12 8.36
CA LEU A 57 -26.27 9.83 7.93
C LEU A 57 -26.36 11.32 8.20
N THR A 58 -27.52 11.95 7.95
CA THR A 58 -27.63 13.41 8.02
C THR A 58 -27.67 13.92 9.45
N LEU A 59 -28.36 13.26 10.39
CA LEU A 59 -28.38 13.69 11.80
C LEU A 59 -27.00 13.57 12.50
N PRO A 60 -26.27 12.45 12.39
CA PRO A 60 -24.91 12.36 12.92
C PRO A 60 -23.92 13.26 12.18
N ALA A 61 -24.03 13.43 10.86
CA ALA A 61 -23.17 14.36 10.11
C ALA A 61 -23.42 15.82 10.53
N ILE A 62 -24.67 16.22 10.78
CA ILE A 62 -25.00 17.54 11.31
C ILE A 62 -24.47 17.69 12.75
N GLY A 63 -24.64 16.68 13.60
CA GLY A 63 -24.13 16.68 14.97
C GLY A 63 -22.60 16.72 15.04
N LEU A 64 -21.90 15.96 14.18
CA LEU A 64 -20.45 15.98 14.05
C LEU A 64 -19.94 17.28 13.41
N SER A 65 -20.60 17.78 12.38
CA SER A 65 -20.25 19.05 11.73
C SER A 65 -20.38 20.20 12.73
N ALA A 66 -21.44 20.23 13.55
CA ALA A 66 -21.59 21.17 14.64
C ALA A 66 -20.48 21.02 15.71
N TYR A 67 -20.08 19.79 16.04
CA TYR A 67 -18.97 19.53 16.96
C TYR A 67 -17.62 19.98 16.41
N GLN A 68 -17.38 19.80 15.11
CA GLN A 68 -16.15 20.23 14.44
C GLN A 68 -16.10 21.76 14.29
N ALA A 69 -17.20 22.39 13.90
CA ALA A 69 -17.34 23.85 13.87
C ALA A 69 -17.10 24.44 15.27
N PHE A 70 -17.59 23.78 16.32
CA PHE A 70 -17.30 24.17 17.69
C PHE A 70 -15.81 24.05 18.04
N ARG A 71 -15.10 22.98 17.62
CA ARG A 71 -13.66 22.82 17.90
C ARG A 71 -12.76 23.73 17.08
N SER A 72 -13.05 23.95 15.80
CA SER A 72 -12.27 24.85 14.95
C SER A 72 -12.36 26.29 15.47
N VAL A 73 -13.54 26.71 15.93
CA VAL A 73 -13.80 28.05 16.48
C VAL A 73 -13.26 28.20 17.91
N VAL A 74 -13.42 27.21 18.79
CA VAL A 74 -13.07 27.33 20.23
C VAL A 74 -11.64 26.88 20.55
N ARG A 75 -11.09 25.89 19.83
CA ARG A 75 -9.75 25.32 20.11
C ARG A 75 -8.70 25.64 19.05
N ARG A 76 -9.06 26.32 17.95
CA ARG A 76 -8.19 26.58 16.79
C ARG A 76 -7.50 25.31 16.25
N GLN A 77 -8.17 24.17 16.34
CA GLN A 77 -7.65 22.90 15.83
C GLN A 77 -8.22 22.63 14.44
N SER A 78 -7.35 22.48 13.44
CA SER A 78 -7.70 22.11 12.07
C SER A 78 -7.86 20.58 11.94
N VAL A 79 -8.43 20.12 10.82
CA VAL A 79 -8.52 18.68 10.49
C VAL A 79 -7.13 18.07 10.35
N GLU A 80 -6.19 18.86 9.86
CA GLU A 80 -4.78 18.53 9.69
C GLU A 80 -4.07 18.32 11.05
N ASP A 81 -4.55 18.93 12.14
CA ASP A 81 -3.99 18.75 13.48
C ASP A 81 -4.33 17.37 14.10
N ALA A 82 -5.41 16.72 13.65
CA ALA A 82 -5.73 15.37 14.14
C ALA A 82 -4.84 14.29 13.53
N PHE A 83 -4.39 14.51 12.30
CA PHE A 83 -3.55 13.57 11.56
C PHE A 83 -2.35 14.33 11.00
N PRO A 84 -1.34 14.67 11.84
CA PRO A 84 -0.15 15.40 11.40
C PRO A 84 0.64 14.66 10.30
N GLU A 85 0.46 13.33 10.20
CA GLU A 85 1.04 12.48 9.15
C GLU A 85 0.11 12.27 7.93
N GLY A 86 -1.03 12.98 7.87
CA GLY A 86 -2.04 12.85 6.81
C GLY A 86 -3.11 11.79 7.10
N THR A 87 -4.19 11.77 6.32
CA THR A 87 -5.36 10.89 6.56
C THR A 87 -5.02 9.39 6.52
N TRP A 88 -3.91 9.02 5.87
CA TRP A 88 -3.38 7.65 5.89
C TRP A 88 -2.96 7.18 7.29
N GLN A 89 -2.67 8.09 8.21
CA GLN A 89 -2.44 7.78 9.63
C GLN A 89 -3.64 7.03 10.24
N PHE A 90 -4.88 7.37 9.85
CA PHE A 90 -6.07 6.69 10.31
C PHE A 90 -6.08 5.20 9.89
N TYR A 91 -5.84 4.92 8.61
CA TYR A 91 -5.84 3.54 8.12
C TYR A 91 -4.73 2.71 8.76
N THR A 92 -3.53 3.28 8.90
CA THR A 92 -2.39 2.57 9.48
C THR A 92 -2.50 2.35 10.99
N GLN A 93 -3.19 3.23 11.72
CA GLN A 93 -3.34 3.09 13.17
C GLN A 93 -4.54 2.22 13.55
N PHE A 94 -5.63 2.20 12.77
CA PHE A 94 -6.89 1.57 13.17
C PHE A 94 -7.29 0.35 12.33
N GLY A 95 -6.97 0.33 11.03
CA GLY A 95 -7.55 -0.63 10.09
C GLY A 95 -6.58 -1.62 9.45
N LEU A 96 -5.28 -1.56 9.76
CA LEU A 96 -4.24 -2.37 9.11
C LEU A 96 -3.29 -3.04 10.11
N ARG A 97 -3.82 -3.49 11.26
CA ARG A 97 -3.01 -3.98 12.38
C ARG A 97 -2.88 -5.50 12.41
N GLU A 98 -3.91 -6.18 11.93
CA GLU A 98 -3.98 -7.64 11.99
C GLU A 98 -3.13 -8.27 10.89
N ASP A 99 -2.83 -9.55 11.05
CA ASP A 99 -1.97 -10.26 10.12
C ASP A 99 -2.38 -10.16 8.62
N PRO A 100 -3.67 -10.21 8.28
CA PRO A 100 -4.11 -10.06 6.90
C PRO A 100 -3.71 -8.72 6.26
N ALA A 101 -3.42 -7.69 7.05
CA ALA A 101 -3.01 -6.37 6.61
C ALA A 101 -1.56 -6.28 6.12
N ARG A 102 -0.91 -7.42 5.89
CA ARG A 102 0.41 -7.48 5.26
C ARG A 102 0.27 -7.90 3.80
N HIS A 103 1.01 -7.24 2.92
CA HIS A 103 1.12 -7.58 1.50
C HIS A 103 2.49 -8.23 1.23
N ALA A 104 2.64 -8.89 0.09
CA ALA A 104 3.90 -9.52 -0.27
C ALA A 104 4.23 -9.38 -1.75
N ASN A 105 5.53 -9.36 -2.06
CA ASN A 105 6.02 -9.43 -3.43
C ASN A 105 7.24 -10.35 -3.56
N GLU A 106 7.45 -10.90 -4.75
CA GLU A 106 8.58 -11.80 -5.03
C GLU A 106 9.55 -11.19 -6.05
N THR A 107 10.85 -11.35 -5.81
CA THR A 107 11.93 -10.99 -6.74
C THR A 107 12.82 -12.19 -7.06
N GLU A 108 13.30 -12.29 -8.30
CA GLU A 108 14.22 -13.36 -8.73
C GLU A 108 15.61 -12.87 -9.14
N GLY A 109 15.85 -11.55 -9.11
CA GLY A 109 17.06 -10.93 -9.68
C GLY A 109 18.37 -11.42 -9.06
N PHE A 110 18.38 -11.70 -7.75
CA PHE A 110 19.55 -12.21 -7.06
C PHE A 110 19.98 -13.58 -7.59
N HIS A 111 19.07 -14.55 -7.64
CA HIS A 111 19.38 -15.91 -8.11
C HIS A 111 19.74 -15.93 -9.60
N GLN A 112 19.20 -15.02 -10.41
CA GLN A 112 19.57 -14.87 -11.83
C GLN A 112 20.97 -14.30 -12.02
N ALA A 113 21.48 -13.52 -11.08
CA ALA A 113 22.72 -12.77 -11.23
C ALA A 113 23.94 -13.44 -10.59
N ILE A 114 23.75 -14.48 -9.77
CA ILE A 114 24.83 -15.21 -9.09
C ILE A 114 25.12 -16.57 -9.76
N PRO A 115 26.34 -17.11 -9.62
CA PRO A 115 26.65 -18.47 -10.08
C PRO A 115 25.80 -19.54 -9.36
N PRO A 116 25.40 -20.63 -10.04
CA PRO A 116 24.63 -21.72 -9.42
C PRO A 116 25.35 -22.41 -8.24
N ASP A 117 26.68 -22.39 -8.24
CA ASP A 117 27.56 -22.97 -7.21
C ASP A 117 27.97 -21.97 -6.12
N ALA A 118 27.31 -20.80 -6.06
CA ALA A 118 27.59 -19.77 -5.07
C ALA A 118 27.51 -20.29 -3.63
N SER A 119 28.55 -20.03 -2.83
CA SER A 119 28.59 -20.33 -1.39
C SER A 119 27.35 -19.78 -0.66
N LEU A 120 26.70 -20.62 0.14
CA LEU A 120 25.56 -20.22 0.97
C LEU A 120 25.94 -19.13 1.99
N VAL A 121 27.15 -19.17 2.52
CA VAL A 121 27.67 -18.15 3.43
C VAL A 121 27.79 -16.82 2.71
N ASP A 122 28.29 -16.81 1.47
CA ASP A 122 28.47 -15.57 0.72
C ASP A 122 27.12 -14.97 0.31
N GLN A 123 26.16 -15.82 -0.09
CA GLN A 123 24.79 -15.39 -0.36
C GLN A 123 24.13 -14.80 0.88
N ALA A 124 24.21 -15.50 2.02
CA ALA A 124 23.62 -15.05 3.29
C ALA A 124 24.24 -13.76 3.79
N THR A 125 25.57 -13.64 3.67
CA THR A 125 26.31 -12.43 4.04
C THR A 125 25.87 -11.25 3.19
N ALA A 126 25.71 -11.44 1.89
CA ALA A 126 25.28 -10.39 0.98
C ALA A 126 23.90 -9.84 1.35
N TRP A 127 22.94 -10.72 1.63
CA TRP A 127 21.60 -10.33 2.06
C TRP A 127 21.59 -9.70 3.46
N ALA A 128 22.30 -10.28 4.42
CA ALA A 128 22.36 -9.75 5.78
C ALA A 128 22.97 -8.34 5.80
N PHE A 129 24.09 -8.15 5.11
CA PHE A 129 24.73 -6.84 5.01
C PHE A 129 23.86 -5.85 4.24
N GLN A 130 23.22 -6.26 3.14
CA GLN A 130 22.31 -5.37 2.43
C GLN A 130 21.11 -4.95 3.29
N CYS A 131 20.55 -5.84 4.11
CA CYS A 131 19.49 -5.47 5.05
C CYS A 131 19.99 -4.43 6.07
N ILE A 132 21.19 -4.63 6.64
CA ILE A 132 21.83 -3.68 7.57
C ILE A 132 22.01 -2.30 6.90
N THR A 133 22.59 -2.27 5.70
CA THR A 133 22.79 -1.03 4.93
C THR A 133 21.46 -0.37 4.59
N THR A 134 20.44 -1.16 4.23
CA THR A 134 19.10 -0.63 3.95
C THR A 134 18.49 0.04 5.18
N ILE A 135 18.66 -0.53 6.38
CA ILE A 135 18.19 0.11 7.63
C ILE A 135 18.87 1.46 7.86
N PHE A 136 20.18 1.56 7.58
CA PHE A 136 20.94 2.81 7.68
C PHE A 136 20.50 3.86 6.65
N GLU A 137 20.30 3.44 5.41
CA GLU A 137 20.02 4.32 4.28
C GLU A 137 18.53 4.63 4.11
N TYR A 138 17.66 4.02 4.90
CA TYR A 138 16.21 4.04 4.69
C TYR A 138 15.62 5.46 4.67
N GLU A 139 16.06 6.33 5.58
CA GLU A 139 15.58 7.72 5.63
C GLU A 139 15.95 8.50 4.36
N SER A 140 17.14 8.26 3.81
CA SER A 140 17.59 8.85 2.54
C SER A 140 16.83 8.25 1.34
N LEU A 141 16.45 6.97 1.40
CA LEU A 141 15.60 6.34 0.41
C LEU A 141 14.17 6.93 0.40
N LEU A 142 13.60 7.17 1.59
CA LEU A 142 12.32 7.86 1.72
C LEU A 142 12.40 9.30 1.21
N GLU A 143 13.48 10.01 1.54
CA GLU A 143 13.73 11.35 1.00
C GLU A 143 13.79 11.32 -0.52
N ASN A 144 14.45 10.32 -1.11
CA ASN A 144 14.49 10.13 -2.56
C ASN A 144 13.10 10.02 -3.17
N GLU A 145 12.30 9.10 -2.65
CA GLU A 145 10.93 8.88 -3.11
C GLU A 145 10.06 10.15 -2.95
N TRP A 146 10.19 10.87 -1.84
CA TRP A 146 9.45 12.11 -1.60
C TRP A 146 9.82 13.22 -2.58
N VAL A 147 11.11 13.53 -2.71
CA VAL A 147 11.59 14.59 -3.61
C VAL A 147 11.27 14.28 -5.07
N GLU A 148 11.37 13.01 -5.48
CA GLU A 148 11.00 12.61 -6.84
C GLU A 148 9.53 12.93 -7.15
N ARG A 149 8.62 12.59 -6.24
CA ARG A 149 7.19 12.87 -6.41
C ARG A 149 6.89 14.36 -6.32
N ILE A 150 7.49 15.06 -5.35
CA ILE A 150 7.24 16.49 -5.14
C ILE A 150 7.73 17.34 -6.30
N LEU A 151 8.95 17.12 -6.78
CA LEU A 151 9.46 17.95 -7.88
C LEU A 151 8.69 17.70 -9.18
N LEU A 152 8.29 16.46 -9.47
CA LEU A 152 7.40 16.17 -10.60
C LEU A 152 6.03 16.84 -10.46
N HIS A 153 5.45 16.79 -9.25
CA HIS A 153 4.20 17.47 -8.94
C HIS A 153 4.30 18.99 -9.12
N LEU A 154 5.36 19.61 -8.58
CA LEU A 154 5.56 21.06 -8.65
C LEU A 154 5.77 21.53 -10.10
N VAL A 155 6.37 20.72 -10.97
CA VAL A 155 6.42 21.03 -12.41
C VAL A 155 5.00 21.07 -13.00
N HIS A 156 4.17 20.07 -12.71
CA HIS A 156 2.78 20.07 -13.19
C HIS A 156 1.98 21.24 -12.62
N GLU A 157 2.14 21.53 -11.33
CA GLU A 157 1.46 22.63 -10.67
C GLU A 157 1.87 23.98 -11.28
N ALA A 158 3.17 24.22 -11.49
CA ALA A 158 3.67 25.45 -12.11
C ALA A 158 3.12 25.68 -13.53
N ILE A 159 3.00 24.61 -14.33
CA ILE A 159 2.39 24.67 -15.67
C ILE A 159 0.90 25.02 -15.56
N THR A 160 0.19 24.37 -14.62
CA THR A 160 -1.25 24.61 -14.40
C THR A 160 -1.50 26.04 -13.96
N GLU A 161 -0.68 26.57 -13.05
CA GLU A 161 -0.79 27.94 -12.57
C GLU A 161 -0.51 28.97 -13.66
N ALA A 162 0.43 28.69 -14.56
CA ALA A 162 0.66 29.54 -15.72
C ALA A 162 -0.52 29.56 -16.70
N VAL A 163 -1.23 28.43 -16.87
CA VAL A 163 -2.47 28.36 -17.65
C VAL A 163 -3.58 29.17 -16.98
N ILE A 164 -3.74 29.01 -15.66
CA ILE A 164 -4.71 29.79 -14.87
C ILE A 164 -4.42 31.28 -15.00
N ASP A 165 -3.18 31.71 -14.86
CA ASP A 165 -2.78 33.11 -14.98
C ASP A 165 -3.01 33.64 -16.42
N LYS A 166 -2.73 32.82 -17.44
CA LYS A 166 -3.04 33.14 -18.85
C LYS A 166 -4.55 33.37 -19.05
N LEU A 167 -5.39 32.44 -18.59
CA LEU A 167 -6.85 32.54 -18.70
C LEU A 167 -7.40 33.74 -17.90
N THR A 168 -6.89 33.96 -16.70
CA THR A 168 -7.23 35.12 -15.85
C THR A 168 -6.89 36.44 -16.53
N ASN A 169 -5.70 36.54 -17.12
CA ASN A 169 -5.27 37.73 -17.87
C ASN A 169 -6.12 38.00 -19.11
N LEU A 170 -6.54 36.94 -19.82
CA LEU A 170 -7.46 37.06 -20.97
C LEU A 170 -8.82 37.63 -20.52
N ARG A 171 -9.33 37.22 -19.36
CA ARG A 171 -10.58 37.74 -18.79
C ARG A 171 -10.50 39.20 -18.35
N LEU A 172 -9.33 39.63 -17.86
CA LEU A 172 -9.09 41.01 -17.41
C LEU A 172 -8.62 41.96 -18.53
N GLY A 173 -8.59 41.51 -19.79
CA GLY A 173 -8.24 42.38 -20.93
C GLY A 173 -6.75 42.74 -21.02
N GLY A 174 -5.85 41.93 -20.43
CA GLY A 174 -4.40 41.99 -20.70
C GLY A 174 -3.60 43.09 -19.98
N ARG A 175 -4.19 43.84 -19.04
CA ARG A 175 -3.45 44.80 -18.16
C ARG A 175 -3.65 44.41 -16.71
N VAL A 176 -2.67 43.75 -16.10
CA VAL A 176 -2.86 43.29 -14.71
C VAL A 176 -1.62 43.41 -13.85
N ASP A 177 -1.84 43.97 -12.66
CA ASP A 177 -1.03 43.75 -11.47
C ASP A 177 -1.44 42.41 -10.82
N TYR A 178 -0.56 41.41 -10.87
CA TYR A 178 -0.76 40.08 -10.31
C TYR A 178 -1.02 40.08 -8.79
N GLN A 179 -0.63 41.15 -8.09
CA GLN A 179 -0.86 41.33 -6.66
C GLN A 179 -2.23 41.98 -6.34
N SER A 180 -2.95 42.45 -7.35
CA SER A 180 -4.25 43.10 -7.13
C SER A 180 -5.31 42.14 -6.59
N ALA A 181 -6.15 42.63 -5.67
CA ALA A 181 -7.27 41.84 -5.15
C ALA A 181 -8.25 41.41 -6.26
N GLU A 182 -8.37 42.21 -7.32
CA GLU A 182 -9.17 41.91 -8.50
C GLU A 182 -8.63 40.71 -9.27
N PHE A 183 -7.31 40.67 -9.55
CA PHE A 183 -6.68 39.51 -10.17
C PHE A 183 -6.86 38.25 -9.32
N GLN A 184 -6.65 38.35 -8.00
CA GLN A 184 -6.79 37.21 -7.10
C GLN A 184 -8.23 36.70 -6.99
N ALA A 185 -9.23 37.58 -7.09
CA ALA A 185 -10.64 37.20 -7.12
C ALA A 185 -11.01 36.53 -8.45
N MET A 186 -10.59 37.11 -9.58
CA MET A 186 -10.82 36.54 -10.91
C MET A 186 -10.11 35.19 -11.07
N ARG A 187 -8.88 35.06 -10.56
CA ARG A 187 -8.10 33.82 -10.57
C ARG A 187 -8.84 32.68 -9.88
N ARG A 188 -9.42 32.94 -8.69
CA ARG A 188 -10.27 31.96 -8.00
C ARG A 188 -11.51 31.63 -8.80
N GLN A 189 -12.17 32.62 -9.39
CA GLN A 189 -13.34 32.39 -10.23
C GLN A 189 -13.01 31.49 -11.43
N VAL A 190 -11.92 31.77 -12.15
CA VAL A 190 -11.45 30.94 -13.27
C VAL A 190 -11.14 29.52 -12.80
N GLN A 191 -10.42 29.35 -11.69
CA GLN A 191 -10.15 28.03 -11.09
C GLN A 191 -11.44 27.24 -10.77
N GLU A 192 -12.48 27.92 -10.28
CA GLU A 192 -13.74 27.28 -9.90
C GLU A 192 -14.67 27.00 -11.10
N THR A 193 -14.66 27.85 -12.13
CA THR A 193 -15.63 27.77 -13.24
C THR A 193 -15.08 27.18 -14.53
N GLU A 194 -13.77 27.12 -14.70
CA GLU A 194 -13.13 26.72 -15.97
C GLU A 194 -12.23 25.48 -15.84
N VAL A 195 -12.54 24.56 -14.92
CA VAL A 195 -11.72 23.36 -14.63
C VAL A 195 -11.37 22.56 -15.91
N GLU A 196 -12.35 22.25 -16.76
CA GLU A 196 -12.12 21.48 -17.99
C GLU A 196 -11.21 22.21 -18.99
N GLN A 197 -11.36 23.53 -19.11
CA GLN A 197 -10.52 24.37 -19.97
C GLN A 197 -9.09 24.42 -19.45
N ILE A 198 -8.92 24.59 -18.12
CA ILE A 198 -7.60 24.59 -17.46
C ILE A 198 -6.89 23.26 -17.70
N GLU A 199 -7.57 22.13 -17.53
CA GLU A 199 -6.98 20.81 -17.77
C GLU A 199 -6.55 20.63 -19.23
N LEU A 200 -7.43 20.97 -20.17
CA LEU A 200 -7.14 20.89 -21.60
C LEU A 200 -5.92 21.74 -22.00
N GLU A 201 -5.90 23.00 -21.57
CA GLU A 201 -4.79 23.91 -21.87
C GLU A 201 -3.50 23.52 -21.14
N THR A 202 -3.59 22.93 -19.96
CA THR A 202 -2.45 22.38 -19.21
C THR A 202 -1.82 21.22 -19.96
N GLU A 203 -2.63 20.26 -20.42
CA GLU A 203 -2.14 19.14 -21.22
C GLU A 203 -1.57 19.60 -22.56
N GLN A 204 -2.20 20.58 -23.21
CA GLN A 204 -1.67 21.17 -24.44
C GLN A 204 -0.34 21.88 -24.19
N LEU A 205 -0.20 22.62 -23.10
CA LEU A 205 1.05 23.28 -22.75
C LEU A 205 2.14 22.25 -22.41
N LYS A 206 1.83 21.19 -21.67
CA LYS A 206 2.77 20.08 -21.44
C LYS A 206 3.24 19.46 -22.76
N GLN A 207 2.33 19.20 -23.70
CA GLN A 207 2.67 18.67 -25.02
C GLN A 207 3.58 19.62 -25.80
N ASN A 208 3.27 20.92 -25.81
CA ASN A 208 4.10 21.94 -26.46
C ASN A 208 5.50 22.02 -25.86
N LEU A 209 5.63 21.77 -24.55
CA LEU A 209 6.90 21.73 -23.84
C LEU A 209 7.57 20.33 -23.90
N GLY A 210 6.92 19.31 -24.47
CA GLY A 210 7.41 17.93 -24.48
C GLY A 210 7.58 17.36 -23.07
N LEU A 211 6.61 17.62 -22.18
CA LEU A 211 6.56 17.22 -20.76
C LEU A 211 5.32 16.37 -20.43
N GLU A 212 4.50 16.00 -21.42
CA GLU A 212 3.24 15.26 -21.24
C GLU A 212 3.42 13.86 -20.63
N ASN A 213 4.63 13.29 -20.71
CA ASN A 213 4.99 11.98 -20.16
C ASN A 213 6.09 12.06 -19.09
N LEU A 214 6.33 13.22 -18.47
CA LEU A 214 7.48 13.45 -17.59
C LEU A 214 7.60 12.40 -16.46
N GLU A 215 6.49 12.11 -15.77
CA GLU A 215 6.44 11.12 -14.69
C GLU A 215 6.82 9.72 -15.19
N TRP A 216 6.20 9.29 -16.30
CA TRP A 216 6.44 7.97 -16.88
C TRP A 216 7.87 7.83 -17.45
N ALA A 217 8.41 8.92 -18.00
CA ALA A 217 9.79 8.99 -18.45
C ALA A 217 10.77 8.78 -17.29
N TRP A 218 10.50 9.39 -16.12
CA TRP A 218 11.30 9.12 -14.92
C TRP A 218 11.16 7.67 -14.46
N VAL A 219 9.95 7.14 -14.34
CA VAL A 219 9.73 5.74 -13.91
C VAL A 219 10.50 4.74 -14.79
N THR A 220 10.62 5.03 -16.08
CA THR A 220 11.38 4.20 -17.04
C THR A 220 12.89 4.31 -16.87
N ARG A 221 13.40 5.50 -16.52
CA ARG A 221 14.85 5.76 -16.29
C ARG A 221 15.31 5.48 -14.86
N ARG A 222 14.39 5.39 -13.90
CA ARG A 222 14.68 5.30 -12.46
C ARG A 222 15.64 4.14 -12.17
N PRO A 223 16.82 4.40 -11.57
CA PRO A 223 17.77 3.36 -11.24
C PRO A 223 17.32 2.58 -9.99
N TYR A 224 17.30 1.25 -10.05
CA TYR A 224 17.12 0.39 -8.87
C TYR A 224 18.45 -0.18 -8.34
N ARG A 225 19.55 0.12 -9.03
CA ARG A 225 20.90 -0.32 -8.68
C ARG A 225 21.92 0.77 -8.96
N LYS A 226 23.04 0.75 -8.23
CA LYS A 226 24.20 1.61 -8.50
C LYS A 226 25.16 0.90 -9.48
N PRO A 227 25.70 1.60 -10.50
CA PRO A 227 26.76 1.06 -11.35
C PRO A 227 28.10 0.96 -10.60
N ARG A 228 28.95 0.01 -11.03
CA ARG A 228 30.23 -0.30 -10.38
C ARG A 228 31.23 0.86 -10.37
N ASN A 229 31.16 1.75 -11.34
CA ASN A 229 32.08 2.88 -11.52
C ASN A 229 31.78 4.08 -10.61
N HIS A 230 30.84 3.97 -9.67
CA HIS A 230 30.52 5.01 -8.68
C HIS A 230 30.76 4.54 -7.23
N PRO A 231 31.99 4.15 -6.84
CA PRO A 231 32.25 3.54 -5.52
C PRO A 231 32.09 4.51 -4.34
N LEU A 232 32.28 5.82 -4.56
CA LEU A 232 32.32 6.82 -3.48
C LEU A 232 30.93 7.31 -3.02
N GLU A 233 29.88 7.02 -3.78
CA GLU A 233 28.51 7.47 -3.51
C GLU A 233 27.67 6.31 -2.97
N THR A 234 26.80 6.57 -2.01
CA THR A 234 25.74 5.61 -1.59
C THR A 234 24.69 5.47 -2.70
N TYR A 235 23.91 4.38 -2.70
CA TYR A 235 22.84 4.23 -3.70
C TYR A 235 21.80 5.37 -3.65
N PRO A 236 21.33 5.84 -2.47
CA PRO A 236 20.45 7.00 -2.41
C PRO A 236 21.06 8.26 -3.05
N GLN A 237 22.35 8.56 -2.79
CA GLN A 237 23.02 9.72 -3.39
C GLN A 237 23.07 9.61 -4.92
N TYR A 238 23.41 8.43 -5.43
CA TYR A 238 23.44 8.16 -6.86
C TYR A 238 22.06 8.33 -7.52
N ARG A 239 21.00 7.75 -6.93
CA ARG A 239 19.62 7.89 -7.44
C ARG A 239 19.14 9.35 -7.41
N ARG A 240 19.44 10.09 -6.33
CA ARG A 240 19.13 11.52 -6.22
C ARG A 240 19.78 12.31 -7.35
N LYS A 241 21.08 12.08 -7.57
CA LYS A 241 21.85 12.75 -8.63
C LYS A 241 21.21 12.54 -10.01
N LEU A 242 20.94 11.29 -10.37
CA LEU A 242 20.31 10.97 -11.66
C LEU A 242 18.92 11.60 -11.82
N PHE A 243 18.13 11.66 -10.74
CA PHE A 243 16.84 12.34 -10.79
C PHE A 243 16.98 13.84 -11.03
N LEU A 244 17.92 14.50 -10.34
CA LEU A 244 18.14 15.93 -10.51
C LEU A 244 18.70 16.26 -11.91
N GLU A 245 19.56 15.40 -12.46
CA GLU A 245 20.02 15.51 -13.86
C GLU A 245 18.84 15.38 -14.83
N PHE A 246 18.00 14.35 -14.66
CA PHE A 246 16.77 14.17 -15.44
C PHE A 246 15.83 15.37 -15.35
N LEU A 247 15.64 15.92 -14.15
CA LEU A 247 14.76 17.06 -13.94
C LEU A 247 15.36 18.33 -14.55
N SER A 248 16.68 18.49 -14.52
CA SER A 248 17.37 19.61 -15.17
C SER A 248 17.11 19.63 -16.68
N GLU A 249 17.17 18.47 -17.35
CA GLU A 249 16.82 18.35 -18.78
C GLU A 249 15.37 18.79 -19.06
N ALA A 250 14.45 18.50 -18.14
CA ALA A 250 13.06 18.94 -18.25
C ALA A 250 12.89 20.43 -17.94
N ALA A 251 13.64 20.94 -16.96
CA ALA A 251 13.58 22.33 -16.51
C ALA A 251 14.11 23.31 -17.56
N GLU A 252 15.05 22.90 -18.42
CA GLU A 252 15.51 23.70 -19.57
C GLU A 252 14.38 24.07 -20.54
N LYS A 253 13.29 23.29 -20.56
CA LYS A 253 12.11 23.57 -21.38
C LYS A 253 11.14 24.53 -20.71
N LEU A 254 11.26 24.77 -19.40
CA LEU A 254 10.37 25.65 -18.64
C LEU A 254 10.86 27.11 -18.70
N PRO A 255 9.95 28.09 -18.72
CA PRO A 255 10.32 29.48 -18.48
C PRO A 255 11.02 29.66 -17.13
N ALA A 256 12.04 30.53 -17.08
CA ALA A 256 12.85 30.76 -15.87
C ALA A 256 12.01 31.17 -14.64
N SER A 257 10.91 31.91 -14.86
CA SER A 257 9.97 32.28 -13.79
C SER A 257 9.29 31.08 -13.15
N MET A 258 8.95 30.04 -13.92
CA MET A 258 8.37 28.80 -13.37
C MET A 258 9.41 28.02 -12.58
N GLY A 259 10.66 27.96 -13.07
CA GLY A 259 11.75 27.29 -12.38
C GLY A 259 12.00 27.82 -10.96
N ALA A 260 12.00 29.14 -10.78
CA ALA A 260 12.15 29.76 -9.46
C ALA A 260 11.02 29.36 -8.50
N VAL A 261 9.76 29.43 -8.95
CA VAL A 261 8.58 29.06 -8.14
C VAL A 261 8.63 27.59 -7.69
N ILE A 262 9.08 26.69 -8.56
CA ILE A 262 9.22 25.26 -8.24
C ILE A 262 10.23 25.07 -7.10
N TRP A 263 11.40 25.70 -7.18
CA TRP A 263 12.45 25.54 -6.16
C TRP A 263 12.08 26.19 -4.83
N ASP A 264 11.47 27.37 -4.84
CA ASP A 264 11.00 28.04 -3.62
C ASP A 264 9.97 27.18 -2.88
N ARG A 265 8.97 26.66 -3.59
CA ARG A 265 7.96 25.74 -3.01
C ARG A 265 8.58 24.42 -2.54
N TYR A 266 9.53 23.88 -3.29
CA TYR A 266 10.26 22.68 -2.88
C TYR A 266 10.98 22.88 -1.54
N HIS A 267 11.67 24.00 -1.36
CA HIS A 267 12.38 24.29 -0.11
C HIS A 267 11.42 24.44 1.08
N GLU A 268 10.29 25.13 0.89
CA GLU A 268 9.24 25.24 1.90
C GLU A 268 8.66 23.87 2.30
N LEU A 269 8.30 23.05 1.31
CA LEU A 269 7.76 21.72 1.52
C LEU A 269 8.78 20.75 2.13
N SER A 270 10.06 20.88 1.78
CA SER A 270 11.12 20.06 2.35
C SER A 270 11.30 20.34 3.84
N ALA A 271 11.17 21.59 4.28
CA ALA A 271 11.24 21.94 5.69
C ALA A 271 10.02 21.46 6.50
N THR A 272 8.83 21.44 5.88
CA THR A 272 7.56 21.26 6.61
C THR A 272 6.90 19.89 6.42
N ALA A 273 7.03 19.26 5.25
CA ALA A 273 6.31 18.04 4.88
C ALA A 273 7.17 16.77 4.87
N LEU A 274 8.44 16.88 4.48
CA LEU A 274 9.36 15.73 4.43
C LEU A 274 9.53 15.02 5.80
N PRO A 275 9.68 15.73 6.94
CA PRO A 275 9.82 15.06 8.24
C PRO A 275 8.59 14.24 8.66
N ALA A 276 7.39 14.72 8.31
CA ALA A 276 6.13 14.00 8.55
C ALA A 276 6.05 12.74 7.68
N TYR A 277 6.40 12.85 6.39
CA TYR A 277 6.48 11.71 5.47
C TYR A 277 7.47 10.65 5.95
N GLN A 278 8.66 11.05 6.38
CA GLN A 278 9.67 10.15 6.94
C GLN A 278 9.19 9.47 8.22
N THR A 279 8.59 10.23 9.13
CA THR A 279 8.03 9.68 10.38
C THR A 279 6.95 8.64 10.13
N GLN A 280 6.06 8.93 9.20
CA GLN A 280 4.99 8.02 8.81
C GLN A 280 5.54 6.71 8.24
N MET A 281 6.67 6.75 7.53
CA MET A 281 7.04 5.69 6.60
C MET A 281 8.32 4.95 6.98
N SER A 282 9.02 5.45 7.99
CA SER A 282 10.24 4.85 8.50
C SER A 282 9.98 3.46 9.06
N ILE A 283 10.87 2.53 8.73
CA ILE A 283 10.90 1.20 9.33
C ILE A 283 11.57 1.22 10.71
N LEU A 284 12.18 2.33 11.13
CA LEU A 284 12.80 2.49 12.46
C LEU A 284 11.76 2.71 13.56
N TYR A 285 10.72 1.89 13.52
CA TYR A 285 9.63 1.85 14.47
C TYR A 285 9.20 0.40 14.64
N TRP A 286 8.79 0.05 15.85
CA TRP A 286 8.03 -1.16 16.09
C TRP A 286 6.61 -0.79 16.49
N LEU A 287 5.69 -1.72 16.24
CA LEU A 287 4.27 -1.52 16.56
C LEU A 287 4.01 -2.03 17.96
N LYS A 288 3.68 -1.12 18.88
CA LYS A 288 3.18 -1.46 20.20
C LYS A 288 1.68 -1.72 20.10
N PRO A 289 1.21 -2.98 20.24
CA PRO A 289 -0.21 -3.26 20.16
C PRO A 289 -0.97 -2.59 21.31
N GLU A 290 -2.00 -1.83 21.00
CA GLU A 290 -2.99 -1.37 21.97
C GLU A 290 -4.36 -1.95 21.62
N ARG A 291 -5.35 -1.75 22.51
CA ARG A 291 -6.67 -2.38 22.35
C ARG A 291 -7.35 -2.01 21.02
N HIS A 292 -7.22 -0.76 20.59
CA HIS A 292 -7.93 -0.20 19.44
C HIS A 292 -7.02 0.35 18.33
N GLN A 293 -5.73 0.51 18.61
CA GLN A 293 -4.77 1.06 17.66
C GLN A 293 -3.38 0.47 17.91
N ASP A 294 -2.53 0.47 16.90
CA ASP A 294 -1.11 0.18 17.09
C ASP A 294 -0.34 1.49 17.20
N ARG A 295 0.44 1.64 18.28
CA ARG A 295 1.27 2.82 18.49
C ARG A 295 2.68 2.56 17.96
N LYS A 296 3.12 3.39 17.02
CA LYS A 296 4.52 3.39 16.54
C LYS A 296 5.44 3.84 17.66
N VAL A 297 6.42 3.02 18.01
CA VAL A 297 7.47 3.35 18.99
C VAL A 297 8.82 3.39 18.27
N PRO A 298 9.55 4.52 18.30
CA PRO A 298 10.82 4.65 17.59
C PRO A 298 11.84 3.60 18.01
N ILE A 299 12.60 3.10 17.04
CA ILE A 299 13.79 2.29 17.23
C ILE A 299 14.99 3.22 16.98
N PRO A 300 15.76 3.60 18.00
CA PRO A 300 17.00 4.35 17.77
C PRO A 300 17.93 3.55 16.86
N LEU A 301 18.51 4.18 15.83
CA LEU A 301 19.32 3.48 14.82
C LEU A 301 20.46 2.66 15.43
N TRP A 302 21.07 3.15 16.51
CA TRP A 302 22.13 2.43 17.24
C TRP A 302 21.63 1.21 18.03
N LYS A 303 20.33 1.15 18.37
CA LYS A 303 19.68 -0.03 18.98
C LYS A 303 19.12 -0.99 17.94
N ALA A 304 18.99 -0.57 16.67
CA ALA A 304 18.41 -1.40 15.63
C ALA A 304 19.22 -2.68 15.42
N ARG A 305 18.52 -3.79 15.17
CA ARG A 305 19.11 -5.09 14.90
C ARG A 305 18.46 -5.74 13.68
N LEU A 306 19.23 -6.54 12.94
CA LEU A 306 18.70 -7.47 11.96
C LEU A 306 18.45 -8.81 12.67
N ALA A 307 17.25 -9.37 12.54
CA ALA A 307 17.05 -10.76 12.91
C ALA A 307 17.36 -11.66 11.72
N PHE A 308 18.27 -12.60 11.90
CA PHE A 308 18.60 -13.63 10.93
C PHE A 308 18.04 -14.96 11.43
N VAL A 309 17.16 -15.60 10.64
CA VAL A 309 16.56 -16.89 11.00
C VAL A 309 17.27 -18.01 10.26
N ALA A 310 17.83 -18.95 11.01
CA ALA A 310 18.43 -20.17 10.47
C ALA A 310 18.19 -21.36 11.40
N GLY A 311 17.87 -22.53 10.82
CA GLY A 311 17.52 -23.73 11.57
C GLY A 311 16.33 -23.51 12.50
N GLY A 312 15.37 -22.67 12.11
CA GLY A 312 14.23 -22.28 12.94
C GLY A 312 14.56 -21.43 14.17
N ARG A 313 15.73 -20.78 14.24
CA ARG A 313 16.16 -19.96 15.38
C ARG A 313 16.47 -18.53 14.96
N TYR A 314 16.18 -17.57 15.85
CA TYR A 314 16.52 -16.17 15.64
C TYR A 314 17.91 -15.85 16.16
N TYR A 315 18.71 -15.16 15.35
CA TYR A 315 19.98 -14.57 15.72
C TYR A 315 19.90 -13.08 15.48
N LEU A 316 20.35 -12.26 16.44
CA LEU A 316 20.29 -10.81 16.32
C LEU A 316 21.66 -10.25 15.97
N LEU A 317 21.76 -9.60 14.80
CA LEU A 317 22.96 -8.90 14.35
C LEU A 317 22.76 -7.41 14.60
N ASP A 318 23.73 -6.77 15.25
CA ASP A 318 23.67 -5.32 15.44
C ASP A 318 23.80 -4.61 14.09
N VAL A 319 22.95 -3.60 13.87
CA VAL A 319 22.98 -2.80 12.66
C VAL A 319 24.16 -1.84 12.70
N ALA A 320 24.29 -1.08 13.80
CA ALA A 320 25.39 -0.15 14.02
C ALA A 320 26.67 -0.86 14.47
N HIS A 321 27.81 -0.39 13.96
CA HIS A 321 29.12 -0.93 14.31
C HIS A 321 29.40 -0.80 15.81
N ARG A 322 29.77 -1.93 16.41
CA ARG A 322 30.17 -2.05 17.82
C ARG A 322 31.57 -2.62 17.95
N ASP A 323 32.22 -2.29 19.06
CA ASP A 323 33.50 -2.92 19.42
C ASP A 323 33.31 -4.36 19.94
N SER A 324 34.42 -5.03 20.28
CA SER A 324 34.42 -6.40 20.81
C SER A 324 33.73 -6.56 22.17
N ARG A 325 33.39 -5.45 22.85
CA ARG A 325 32.62 -5.42 24.10
C ARG A 325 31.16 -5.02 23.88
N GLY A 326 30.73 -4.85 22.63
CA GLY A 326 29.37 -4.48 22.27
C GLY A 326 29.05 -2.98 22.41
N ARG A 327 30.05 -2.10 22.58
CA ARG A 327 29.83 -0.64 22.69
C ARG A 327 29.71 0.00 21.32
N VAL A 328 28.80 0.96 21.16
CA VAL A 328 28.54 1.65 19.88
C VAL A 328 29.72 2.54 19.50
N LEU A 329 30.08 2.56 18.22
CA LEU A 329 31.16 3.38 17.67
C LEU A 329 30.62 4.50 16.78
N ALA A 330 31.13 5.72 16.99
CA ALA A 330 30.88 6.88 16.13
C ALA A 330 32.17 7.36 15.47
N PHE A 331 32.11 7.71 14.19
CA PHE A 331 33.25 7.99 13.33
C PHE A 331 33.26 9.46 12.89
N LYS A 332 34.41 9.98 12.44
CA LYS A 332 34.45 11.30 11.80
C LYS A 332 33.63 11.25 10.49
N PRO A 333 32.83 12.29 10.17
CA PRO A 333 32.24 12.43 8.85
C PRO A 333 33.37 12.56 7.82
N GLY A 334 33.37 11.75 6.75
CA GLY A 334 34.47 11.73 5.78
C GLY A 334 34.62 10.39 5.05
N LYS A 335 35.80 10.18 4.45
CA LYS A 335 36.08 9.00 3.61
C LYS A 335 35.78 7.70 4.37
N PRO A 336 35.05 6.73 3.79
CA PRO A 336 34.76 5.43 4.40
C PRO A 336 36.01 4.71 4.91
N ASP A 337 37.13 4.91 4.21
CA ASP A 337 38.42 4.28 4.46
C ASP A 337 39.31 5.00 5.48
N ASP A 338 38.88 6.16 6.02
CA ASP A 338 39.55 6.77 7.16
C ASP A 338 38.96 6.16 8.44
N PRO A 339 39.69 5.24 9.12
CA PRO A 339 39.19 4.64 10.35
C PRO A 339 39.07 5.69 11.45
N GLY A 340 39.89 6.75 11.44
CA GLY A 340 40.10 7.62 12.59
C GLY A 340 40.28 6.85 13.90
N GLU A 341 40.30 7.56 15.03
CA GLU A 341 39.98 6.91 16.31
C GLU A 341 38.47 7.00 16.51
N PRO A 342 37.74 5.87 16.55
CA PRO A 342 36.30 5.90 16.75
C PRO A 342 35.99 6.38 18.17
N LEU A 343 34.97 7.22 18.28
CA LEU A 343 34.44 7.61 19.57
C LEU A 343 33.57 6.48 20.12
N LEU A 344 33.89 6.00 21.32
CA LEU A 344 33.09 5.02 22.03
C LEU A 344 31.90 5.72 22.71
N LEU A 345 30.70 5.20 22.49
CA LEU A 345 29.48 5.66 23.16
C LEU A 345 29.08 4.66 24.24
N ARG A 346 28.72 5.17 25.41
CA ARG A 346 28.26 4.38 26.56
C ARG A 346 26.78 4.63 26.80
N GLU A 347 26.00 3.57 26.83
CA GLU A 347 24.59 3.59 27.23
C GLU A 347 24.47 3.64 28.76
N GLN A 348 23.58 4.51 29.26
CA GLN A 348 23.18 4.58 30.66
C GLN A 348 21.93 3.72 30.92
N GLU A 349 21.59 3.51 32.19
CA GLU A 349 20.42 2.69 32.60
C GLU A 349 19.08 3.24 32.09
N ASP A 350 19.00 4.56 31.90
CA ASP A 350 17.85 5.26 31.33
C ASP A 350 17.79 5.19 29.79
N GLY A 351 18.81 4.63 29.15
CA GLY A 351 18.93 4.51 27.70
C GLY A 351 19.55 5.73 27.01
N GLU A 352 20.02 6.72 27.75
CA GLU A 352 20.79 7.84 27.19
C GLU A 352 22.21 7.39 26.77
N LEU A 353 22.76 8.04 25.75
CA LEU A 353 24.13 7.82 25.30
C LEU A 353 25.02 8.97 25.76
N LEU A 354 26.12 8.60 26.40
CA LEU A 354 27.21 9.51 26.75
C LEU A 354 28.47 9.14 25.97
N ASP A 355 29.30 10.13 25.72
CA ASP A 355 30.65 9.87 25.23
C ASP A 355 31.60 9.46 26.39
N GLN A 356 32.87 9.21 26.07
CA GLN A 356 33.88 8.86 27.07
C GLN A 356 34.12 9.95 28.13
N GLN A 357 33.73 11.20 27.85
CA GLN A 357 33.89 12.37 28.71
C GLN A 357 32.62 12.69 29.51
N GLY A 358 31.56 11.88 29.36
CA GLY A 358 30.28 12.10 30.04
C GLY A 358 29.41 13.17 29.39
N ARG A 359 29.69 13.56 28.14
CA ARG A 359 28.91 14.55 27.39
C ARG A 359 27.68 13.91 26.75
N THR A 360 26.57 14.63 26.73
CA THR A 360 25.30 14.19 26.14
C THR A 360 25.42 14.07 24.62
N ILE A 361 24.84 12.99 24.08
CA ILE A 361 24.84 12.69 22.65
C ILE A 361 23.41 12.69 22.13
N THR A 362 23.18 13.36 21.01
CA THR A 362 21.97 13.18 20.22
C THR A 362 22.31 12.48 18.90
N ILE A 363 21.50 11.50 18.52
CA ILE A 363 21.65 10.76 17.26
C ILE A 363 20.37 10.92 16.46
N ASP A 364 20.48 11.48 15.26
CA ASP A 364 19.34 11.60 14.35
C ASP A 364 19.04 10.27 13.63
N ARG A 365 17.96 10.24 12.85
CA ARG A 365 17.55 9.01 12.12
C ARG A 365 18.49 8.66 10.96
N LYS A 366 19.31 9.60 10.49
CA LYS A 366 20.35 9.36 9.47
C LYS A 366 21.66 8.87 10.09
N GLY A 367 21.72 8.75 11.42
CA GLY A 367 22.90 8.32 12.15
C GLY A 367 23.94 9.41 12.36
N ASN A 368 23.59 10.69 12.14
CA ASN A 368 24.46 11.80 12.54
C ASN A 368 24.44 11.89 14.06
N VAL A 369 25.63 12.03 14.64
CA VAL A 369 25.87 12.04 16.07
C VAL A 369 26.34 13.43 16.45
N THR A 370 25.52 14.18 17.18
CA THR A 370 25.86 15.51 17.67
C THR A 370 26.22 15.43 19.14
N ILE A 371 27.43 15.88 19.47
CA ILE A 371 27.96 15.94 20.84
C ILE A 371 28.01 17.40 21.23
N THR A 372 27.34 17.75 22.32
CA THR A 372 27.32 19.14 22.83
C THR A 372 28.18 19.22 24.08
N ASP A 373 29.16 20.13 24.08
CA ASP A 373 29.98 20.40 25.27
C ASP A 373 29.30 21.39 26.24
N ALA A 374 29.91 21.61 27.40
CA ALA A 374 29.37 22.52 28.43
C ALA A 374 29.31 24.00 27.98
N ASN A 375 30.03 24.36 26.91
CA ASN A 375 30.05 25.71 26.34
C ASN A 375 29.08 25.85 25.16
N GLY A 376 28.35 24.79 24.80
CA GLY A 376 27.44 24.76 23.66
C GLY A 376 28.09 24.48 22.31
N ASN A 377 29.39 24.17 22.25
CA ASN A 377 30.03 23.79 21.00
C ASN A 377 29.56 22.39 20.58
N GLN A 378 29.31 22.23 19.27
CA GLN A 378 28.85 20.98 18.70
C GLN A 378 29.96 20.28 17.90
N GLN A 379 30.23 19.03 18.24
CA GLN A 379 31.05 18.13 17.43
C GLN A 379 30.14 17.13 16.72
N VAL A 380 30.29 17.03 15.39
CA VAL A 380 29.51 16.09 14.57
C VAL A 380 30.34 14.85 14.25
N LYS A 381 29.75 13.68 14.50
CA LYS A 381 30.23 12.34 14.16
C LYS A 381 29.14 11.60 13.38
N ILE A 382 29.41 10.39 12.92
CA ILE A 382 28.43 9.55 12.22
C ILE A 382 28.53 8.09 12.66
N LEU A 383 27.38 7.43 12.80
CA LEU A 383 27.31 5.98 12.93
C LEU A 383 27.65 5.31 11.59
N ARG A 384 28.26 4.12 11.65
CA ARG A 384 28.52 3.29 10.46
C ARG A 384 27.84 1.93 10.62
N PRO A 385 27.43 1.28 9.52
CA PRO A 385 26.92 -0.09 9.57
C PRO A 385 28.00 -1.05 10.07
N THR A 386 27.57 -2.16 10.65
CA THR A 386 28.47 -3.28 11.00
C THR A 386 29.28 -3.69 9.77
N PRO A 387 30.62 -3.75 9.86
CA PRO A 387 31.46 -4.02 8.70
C PRO A 387 31.10 -5.34 8.01
N LEU A 388 31.14 -5.36 6.67
CA LEU A 388 30.82 -6.54 5.85
C LEU A 388 31.58 -7.79 6.30
N SER A 389 32.83 -7.60 6.70
CA SER A 389 33.74 -8.62 7.16
C SER A 389 33.29 -9.25 8.50
N ALA A 390 32.78 -8.44 9.43
CA ALA A 390 32.18 -8.89 10.68
C ALA A 390 30.85 -9.62 10.44
N VAL A 391 30.00 -9.09 9.54
CA VAL A 391 28.74 -9.75 9.14
C VAL A 391 29.02 -11.14 8.56
N ARG A 392 30.04 -11.28 7.70
CA ARG A 392 30.43 -12.57 7.12
C ARG A 392 30.81 -13.58 8.19
N ALA A 393 31.61 -13.16 9.17
CA ALA A 393 32.04 -14.03 10.27
C ALA A 393 30.86 -14.50 11.13
N GLN A 394 29.94 -13.59 11.47
CA GLN A 394 28.73 -13.90 12.23
C GLN A 394 27.80 -14.86 11.47
N VAL A 395 27.52 -14.58 10.19
CA VAL A 395 26.68 -15.42 9.34
C VAL A 395 27.29 -16.81 9.16
N ALA A 396 28.60 -16.91 8.95
CA ALA A 396 29.28 -18.19 8.84
C ALA A 396 29.12 -19.03 10.12
N ALA A 397 29.26 -18.41 11.30
CA ALA A 397 29.06 -19.07 12.58
C ALA A 397 27.62 -19.55 12.76
N ILE A 398 26.64 -18.69 12.44
CA ILE A 398 25.20 -19.02 12.52
C ILE A 398 24.87 -20.21 11.63
N LEU A 399 25.31 -20.19 10.36
CA LEU A 399 25.01 -21.27 9.42
C LEU A 399 25.71 -22.59 9.78
N HIS A 400 26.89 -22.51 10.39
CA HIS A 400 27.59 -23.69 10.91
C HIS A 400 26.85 -24.30 12.11
N GLU A 401 26.37 -23.49 13.05
CA GLU A 401 25.56 -23.97 14.16
C GLU A 401 24.23 -24.57 13.67
N ALA A 402 23.55 -23.88 12.75
CA ALA A 402 22.28 -24.33 12.19
C ALA A 402 22.38 -25.63 11.37
N SER A 403 23.57 -25.97 10.84
CA SER A 403 23.78 -27.24 10.12
C SER A 403 24.04 -28.43 11.05
N ILE A 404 24.45 -28.17 12.30
CA ILE A 404 24.74 -29.20 13.31
C ILE A 404 23.51 -29.44 14.20
N LEU A 405 22.73 -28.41 14.49
CA LEU A 405 21.55 -28.52 15.34
C LEU A 405 20.31 -28.97 14.54
N PRO A 406 19.40 -29.76 15.14
CA PRO A 406 18.11 -30.02 14.52
C PRO A 406 17.30 -28.71 14.38
N PRO A 407 16.46 -28.58 13.34
CA PRO A 407 15.56 -27.44 13.19
C PRO A 407 14.70 -27.26 14.45
N ALA A 408 14.61 -26.03 14.95
CA ALA A 408 13.75 -25.76 16.09
C ALA A 408 12.27 -25.81 15.66
N PRO A 409 11.38 -26.37 16.50
CA PRO A 409 9.94 -26.37 16.22
C PRO A 409 9.39 -24.94 16.17
N PRO A 410 8.20 -24.70 15.60
CA PRO A 410 7.53 -23.40 15.67
C PRO A 410 7.41 -22.92 17.12
N GLY A 411 7.76 -21.65 17.36
CA GLY A 411 7.71 -21.04 18.68
C GLY A 411 6.46 -20.19 18.89
N PRO A 412 6.32 -19.59 20.09
CA PRO A 412 5.20 -18.69 20.40
C PRO A 412 5.16 -17.44 19.51
N ASP A 413 6.27 -17.07 18.87
CA ASP A 413 6.36 -15.99 17.90
C ASP A 413 5.38 -16.16 16.74
N VAL A 414 5.34 -17.35 16.13
CA VAL A 414 4.44 -17.65 15.01
C VAL A 414 2.98 -17.48 15.42
N SER A 415 2.64 -17.92 16.64
CA SER A 415 1.28 -17.82 17.18
C SER A 415 0.91 -16.37 17.53
N LEU A 416 1.85 -15.60 18.10
CA LEU A 416 1.65 -14.19 18.41
C LEU A 416 1.50 -13.32 17.16
N ALA A 417 2.17 -13.68 16.06
CA ALA A 417 2.06 -12.95 14.80
C ALA A 417 0.66 -13.00 14.16
N VAL A 418 -0.10 -14.08 14.43
CA VAL A 418 -1.45 -14.28 13.87
C VAL A 418 -2.56 -14.04 14.88
N ALA A 419 -2.25 -14.02 16.18
CA ALA A 419 -3.23 -13.75 17.21
C ALA A 419 -3.71 -12.28 17.14
N PRO A 420 -5.00 -12.02 17.43
CA PRO A 420 -5.52 -10.66 17.41
C PRO A 420 -4.71 -9.71 18.29
N ARG A 421 -4.40 -8.52 17.75
CA ARG A 421 -3.51 -7.54 18.41
C ARG A 421 -4.00 -7.15 19.80
N ALA A 422 -5.32 -7.09 19.99
CA ALA A 422 -5.96 -6.78 21.27
C ALA A 422 -5.62 -7.77 22.41
N HIS A 423 -5.25 -9.01 22.07
CA HIS A 423 -4.90 -10.06 23.03
C HIS A 423 -3.38 -10.21 23.25
N PHE A 424 -2.55 -9.48 22.50
CA PHE A 424 -1.10 -9.66 22.48
C PHE A 424 -0.47 -9.71 23.87
N TYR A 425 -0.68 -8.69 24.72
CA TYR A 425 -0.07 -8.66 26.05
C TYR A 425 -0.64 -9.71 27.00
N SER A 426 -1.94 -10.01 26.89
CA SER A 426 -2.55 -11.06 27.71
C SER A 426 -1.99 -12.45 27.40
N LEU A 427 -1.58 -12.68 26.15
CA LEU A 427 -0.90 -13.89 25.71
C LEU A 427 0.58 -13.86 26.10
N LEU A 428 1.27 -12.74 25.87
CA LEU A 428 2.67 -12.56 26.22
C LEU A 428 2.95 -12.83 27.72
N HIS A 429 2.07 -12.37 28.62
CA HIS A 429 2.21 -12.59 30.06
C HIS A 429 2.05 -14.06 30.48
N ARG A 430 1.53 -14.94 29.61
CA ARG A 430 1.44 -16.38 29.85
C ARG A 430 2.72 -17.12 29.47
N LEU A 431 3.67 -16.46 28.80
CA LEU A 431 4.96 -17.02 28.42
C LEU A 431 5.98 -16.92 29.58
N PRO A 432 7.01 -17.79 29.61
CA PRO A 432 8.09 -17.67 30.58
C PRO A 432 8.81 -16.32 30.49
N ARG A 433 9.31 -15.80 31.63
CA ARG A 433 9.99 -14.47 31.65
C ARG A 433 11.16 -14.37 30.69
N VAL A 434 11.92 -15.45 30.50
CA VAL A 434 13.00 -15.51 29.50
C VAL A 434 12.45 -15.21 28.11
N THR A 435 11.39 -15.91 27.68
CA THR A 435 10.78 -15.68 26.37
C THR A 435 10.16 -14.29 26.24
N GLN A 436 9.60 -13.71 27.31
CA GLN A 436 9.13 -12.33 27.28
C GLN A 436 10.28 -11.35 26.98
N LEU A 437 11.44 -11.49 27.64
CA LEU A 437 12.63 -10.66 27.40
C LEU A 437 13.19 -10.84 25.97
N GLU A 438 13.18 -12.07 25.46
CA GLU A 438 13.66 -12.38 24.10
C GLU A 438 12.70 -11.80 23.04
N ILE A 439 11.39 -11.76 23.30
CA ILE A 439 10.40 -11.05 22.48
C ILE A 439 10.58 -9.54 22.59
N GLU A 440 10.90 -9.01 23.78
CA GLU A 440 11.23 -7.58 23.94
C GLU A 440 12.45 -7.19 23.08
N ALA A 441 13.46 -8.06 22.97
CA ALA A 441 14.60 -7.84 22.08
C ALA A 441 14.22 -7.77 20.59
N LEU A 442 13.19 -8.50 20.17
CA LEU A 442 12.65 -8.44 18.81
C LEU A 442 12.01 -7.06 18.50
N ASN A 443 11.61 -6.26 19.48
CA ASN A 443 11.06 -4.92 19.22
C ASN A 443 12.08 -3.96 18.59
N HIS A 444 13.38 -4.28 18.63
CA HIS A 444 14.42 -3.50 17.95
C HIS A 444 14.76 -4.02 16.55
N VAL A 445 13.92 -4.91 16.00
CA VAL A 445 14.14 -5.58 14.71
C VAL A 445 13.17 -5.05 13.66
N PRO A 446 13.59 -4.08 12.81
CA PRO A 446 12.75 -3.61 11.71
C PRO A 446 12.68 -4.59 10.54
N ILE A 447 13.76 -5.34 10.29
CA ILE A 447 13.88 -6.33 9.21
C ILE A 447 14.21 -7.71 9.79
N ILE A 448 13.49 -8.73 9.33
CA ILE A 448 13.79 -10.14 9.57
C ILE A 448 14.23 -10.78 8.25
N LEU A 449 15.42 -11.37 8.22
CA LEU A 449 15.92 -12.17 7.10
C LEU A 449 15.76 -13.66 7.44
N HIS A 450 14.82 -14.33 6.80
CA HIS A 450 14.53 -15.74 7.01
C HIS A 450 15.26 -16.62 5.99
N TRP A 451 16.32 -17.29 6.46
CA TRP A 451 17.25 -18.01 5.61
C TRP A 451 16.88 -19.48 5.36
N ASP A 452 15.99 -20.05 6.17
CA ASP A 452 15.47 -21.41 5.93
C ASP A 452 14.68 -21.43 4.61
N ARG A 453 14.98 -22.43 3.78
CA ARG A 453 14.52 -22.51 2.39
C ARG A 453 13.02 -22.83 2.31
N ARG A 454 12.29 -22.05 1.50
CA ARG A 454 10.88 -22.31 1.12
C ARG A 454 10.79 -22.81 -0.33
N ARG A 455 9.69 -23.47 -0.69
CA ARG A 455 9.45 -23.86 -2.09
C ARG A 455 8.92 -22.67 -2.85
N ARG A 456 9.44 -22.40 -4.05
CA ARG A 456 8.93 -21.32 -4.90
C ARG A 456 7.50 -21.58 -5.37
N ALA A 457 7.14 -22.85 -5.54
CA ALA A 457 5.81 -23.28 -5.95
C ALA A 457 4.71 -23.03 -4.88
N ASP A 458 5.09 -22.77 -3.63
CA ASP A 458 4.13 -22.39 -2.60
C ASP A 458 3.53 -21.00 -2.91
N THR A 459 2.27 -20.76 -2.54
CA THR A 459 1.66 -19.42 -2.65
C THR A 459 2.39 -18.41 -1.78
N LEU A 460 2.33 -17.12 -2.09
CA LEU A 460 2.96 -16.07 -1.29
C LEU A 460 2.44 -16.11 0.16
N ARG A 461 1.18 -16.50 0.37
CA ARG A 461 0.61 -16.72 1.70
C ARG A 461 1.22 -17.92 2.41
N GLN A 462 1.41 -19.05 1.73
CA GLN A 462 2.05 -20.23 2.32
C GLN A 462 3.53 -19.97 2.63
N ILE A 463 4.24 -19.18 1.81
CA ILE A 463 5.65 -18.84 2.05
C ILE A 463 5.81 -18.09 3.38
N ARG A 464 4.89 -17.17 3.69
CA ARG A 464 4.89 -16.40 4.95
C ARG A 464 4.30 -17.13 6.16
N ASP A 465 3.76 -18.34 6.02
CA ASP A 465 3.44 -19.24 7.15
C ASP A 465 4.72 -19.82 7.77
N SER A 466 5.58 -18.92 8.26
CA SER A 466 6.83 -19.23 8.91
C SER A 466 7.18 -18.15 9.94
N ARG A 467 8.34 -18.30 10.57
CA ARG A 467 8.90 -17.38 11.56
C ARG A 467 9.08 -15.98 10.97
N ARG A 468 8.25 -15.03 11.41
CA ARG A 468 8.30 -13.60 10.98
C ARG A 468 8.15 -12.65 12.16
N GLY A 469 8.60 -13.11 13.32
CA GLY A 469 8.57 -12.40 14.57
C GLY A 469 7.17 -12.41 15.15
N VAL A 470 6.76 -11.31 15.78
CA VAL A 470 5.53 -11.25 16.61
C VAL A 470 4.48 -10.29 16.03
N GLY A 471 4.54 -10.01 14.73
CA GLY A 471 3.64 -9.06 14.05
C GLY A 471 4.04 -7.58 14.17
N ASN A 472 5.05 -7.25 14.99
CA ASN A 472 5.48 -5.86 15.23
C ASN A 472 6.46 -5.31 14.16
N HIS A 473 6.90 -6.16 13.23
CA HIS A 473 8.03 -5.90 12.33
C HIS A 473 7.57 -5.34 11.00
N ALA A 474 8.37 -4.42 10.46
CA ALA A 474 8.07 -3.78 9.20
C ALA A 474 8.19 -4.77 8.03
N LEU A 475 9.32 -5.47 7.93
CA LEU A 475 9.65 -6.31 6.77
C LEU A 475 10.19 -7.68 7.21
N THR A 476 9.70 -8.75 6.57
CA THR A 476 10.33 -10.07 6.61
C THR A 476 10.68 -10.51 5.19
N ILE A 477 11.88 -11.04 4.98
CA ILE A 477 12.37 -11.51 3.69
C ILE A 477 12.59 -13.03 3.77
N PHE A 478 11.90 -13.78 2.94
CA PHE A 478 12.01 -15.23 2.86
C PHE A 478 12.83 -15.66 1.65
N ARG A 479 13.75 -16.59 1.87
CA ARG A 479 14.49 -17.26 0.81
C ARG A 479 13.70 -18.43 0.24
N THR A 480 13.54 -18.50 -1.08
CA THR A 480 13.07 -19.70 -1.78
C THR A 480 14.24 -20.41 -2.47
N GLU A 481 13.93 -21.46 -3.23
CA GLU A 481 14.88 -22.15 -4.11
C GLU A 481 15.47 -21.28 -5.22
N SER A 482 14.75 -20.26 -5.70
CA SER A 482 15.18 -19.45 -6.84
C SER A 482 14.70 -17.99 -6.81
N SER A 483 14.20 -17.52 -5.67
CA SER A 483 13.67 -16.16 -5.49
C SER A 483 13.74 -15.73 -4.02
N PHE A 484 13.35 -14.50 -3.76
CA PHE A 484 13.12 -13.96 -2.42
C PHE A 484 11.74 -13.31 -2.36
N VAL A 485 11.01 -13.59 -1.28
CA VAL A 485 9.68 -13.04 -1.00
C VAL A 485 9.76 -12.03 0.13
N PHE A 486 9.24 -10.84 -0.10
CA PHE A 486 9.19 -9.74 0.86
C PHE A 486 7.78 -9.67 1.42
N ASP A 487 7.61 -10.01 2.69
CA ASP A 487 6.36 -9.86 3.44
C ASP A 487 6.40 -8.56 4.24
N GLN A 488 5.51 -7.62 3.89
CA GLN A 488 5.58 -6.22 4.27
C GLN A 488 4.32 -5.81 5.04
N SER A 489 4.52 -5.16 6.19
CA SER A 489 3.41 -4.54 6.92
C SER A 489 2.92 -3.30 6.20
N HIS A 490 1.61 -3.25 5.94
CA HIS A 490 0.99 -2.15 5.22
C HIS A 490 0.97 -0.83 6.04
N ILE A 491 1.36 -0.90 7.32
CA ILE A 491 1.61 0.28 8.17
C ILE A 491 2.88 1.03 7.75
N PHE A 492 3.87 0.31 7.21
CA PHE A 492 5.19 0.85 6.82
C PHE A 492 5.42 0.83 5.31
N PHE A 493 4.57 0.16 4.54
CA PHE A 493 4.73 0.04 3.10
C PHE A 493 3.36 0.06 2.42
N ASP A 494 3.12 0.99 1.52
CA ASP A 494 2.13 0.74 0.47
C ASP A 494 2.70 -0.24 -0.57
N ALA A 495 1.84 -0.74 -1.46
CA ALA A 495 2.23 -1.73 -2.46
C ALA A 495 3.33 -1.22 -3.42
N ILE A 496 3.26 0.04 -3.87
CA ILE A 496 4.21 0.61 -4.84
C ILE A 496 5.58 0.79 -4.19
N TRP A 497 5.63 1.41 -3.01
CA TRP A 497 6.86 1.58 -2.24
C TRP A 497 7.45 0.23 -1.84
N GLY A 498 6.60 -0.72 -1.44
CA GLY A 498 6.99 -2.08 -1.11
C GLY A 498 7.68 -2.82 -2.25
N MET A 499 7.19 -2.66 -3.48
CA MET A 499 7.83 -3.20 -4.68
C MET A 499 9.16 -2.52 -4.98
N VAL A 500 9.20 -1.18 -4.92
CA VAL A 500 10.43 -0.41 -5.16
C VAL A 500 11.53 -0.83 -4.18
N ILE A 501 11.24 -0.88 -2.88
CA ILE A 501 12.24 -1.25 -1.87
C ILE A 501 12.71 -2.70 -2.03
N SER A 502 11.81 -3.61 -2.42
CA SER A 502 12.17 -5.01 -2.66
C SER A 502 13.14 -5.17 -3.81
N GLN A 503 12.94 -4.42 -4.89
CA GLN A 503 13.88 -4.39 -6.01
C GLN A 503 15.23 -3.76 -5.60
N VAL A 504 15.22 -2.65 -4.85
CA VAL A 504 16.43 -1.99 -4.34
C VAL A 504 17.26 -2.93 -3.46
N ILE A 505 16.62 -3.62 -2.51
CA ILE A 505 17.31 -4.57 -1.62
C ILE A 505 17.87 -5.74 -2.44
N THR A 506 17.12 -6.28 -3.41
CA THR A 506 17.56 -7.40 -4.24
C THR A 506 18.78 -7.04 -5.09
N ASP A 507 18.77 -5.86 -5.71
CA ASP A 507 19.88 -5.38 -6.52
C ASP A 507 21.10 -5.03 -5.65
N GLY A 508 20.90 -4.42 -4.49
CA GLY A 508 21.95 -4.14 -3.51
C GLY A 508 22.60 -5.41 -2.96
N ALA A 509 21.81 -6.46 -2.68
CA ALA A 509 22.33 -7.77 -2.27
C ALA A 509 23.16 -8.40 -3.39
N THR A 510 22.72 -8.26 -4.64
CA THR A 510 23.44 -8.74 -5.82
C THR A 510 24.79 -8.04 -5.99
N GLU A 511 24.85 -6.73 -5.75
CA GLU A 511 26.10 -5.96 -5.74
C GLU A 511 27.00 -6.38 -4.58
N THR A 512 26.45 -6.46 -3.38
CA THR A 512 27.15 -6.86 -2.16
C THR A 512 27.76 -8.26 -2.30
N TYR A 513 27.06 -9.21 -2.93
CA TYR A 513 27.59 -10.56 -3.17
C TYR A 513 28.93 -10.53 -3.93
N ARG A 514 29.07 -9.62 -4.90
CA ARG A 514 30.31 -9.47 -5.65
C ARG A 514 31.46 -8.97 -4.78
N LEU A 515 31.16 -8.10 -3.81
CA LEU A 515 32.14 -7.62 -2.82
C LEU A 515 32.51 -8.73 -1.81
N VAL A 516 31.54 -9.51 -1.35
CA VAL A 516 31.80 -10.62 -0.40
C VAL A 516 32.80 -11.63 -0.99
N ARG A 517 32.70 -11.89 -2.30
CA ARG A 517 33.61 -12.82 -3.00
C ARG A 517 35.07 -12.36 -3.04
N THR A 518 35.35 -11.07 -2.86
CA THR A 518 36.73 -10.55 -2.82
C THR A 518 37.32 -10.58 -1.42
N LEU A 519 36.51 -10.83 -0.39
CA LEU A 519 36.98 -10.92 0.99
C LEU A 519 37.68 -12.27 1.26
N PRO A 520 38.73 -12.28 2.09
CA PRO A 520 39.40 -13.52 2.49
C PRO A 520 38.48 -14.46 3.28
N THR A 521 38.62 -15.76 3.04
CA THR A 521 37.77 -16.82 3.63
C THR A 521 38.03 -17.03 5.13
N ARG A 522 39.25 -16.76 5.61
CA ARG A 522 39.60 -16.86 7.03
C ARG A 522 39.52 -15.49 7.68
N MET A 523 38.51 -15.30 8.50
CA MET A 523 38.31 -14.08 9.29
C MET A 523 38.38 -14.39 10.78
N ALA A 524 39.02 -13.50 11.54
CA ALA A 524 39.07 -13.61 12.99
C ALA A 524 37.66 -13.55 13.57
N TYR A 525 37.37 -14.53 14.42
CA TYR A 525 36.06 -14.76 15.02
C TYR A 525 35.68 -13.60 15.96
N SER A 526 34.60 -12.88 15.67
CA SER A 526 34.07 -11.85 16.58
C SER A 526 32.81 -12.36 17.29
N GLY A 527 32.96 -12.99 18.46
CA GLY A 527 31.87 -13.29 19.40
C GLY A 527 30.84 -14.33 18.93
N LEU A 528 30.58 -15.34 19.76
CA LEU A 528 29.48 -16.28 19.55
C LEU A 528 28.14 -15.55 19.74
N LEU A 529 27.34 -15.43 18.68
CA LEU A 529 25.94 -15.02 18.80
C LEU A 529 25.13 -16.21 19.32
N SER A 530 24.40 -16.02 20.41
CA SER A 530 23.47 -17.04 20.92
C SER A 530 22.08 -16.85 20.29
N PRO A 531 21.40 -17.93 19.88
CA PRO A 531 20.04 -17.82 19.36
C PRO A 531 19.04 -17.44 20.46
N LEU A 532 17.97 -16.74 20.08
CA LEU A 532 16.90 -16.39 21.02
C LEU A 532 16.17 -17.63 21.54
N ARG A 533 15.78 -17.60 22.82
CA ARG A 533 15.11 -18.72 23.50
C ARG A 533 13.61 -18.49 23.60
N LEU A 534 12.91 -18.78 22.51
CA LEU A 534 11.46 -18.65 22.41
C LEU A 534 10.77 -19.96 22.77
N GLN A 535 10.45 -20.14 24.05
CA GLN A 535 9.80 -21.33 24.58
C GLN A 535 8.34 -21.02 24.91
N GLY A 536 7.42 -21.89 24.45
CA GLY A 536 6.02 -21.82 24.81
C GLY A 536 5.77 -22.24 26.26
N SER A 537 4.51 -22.13 26.69
CA SER A 537 4.02 -22.72 27.93
C SER A 537 2.65 -23.33 27.65
N LYS A 538 2.26 -24.38 28.39
CA LYS A 538 0.92 -24.96 28.25
C LYS A 538 -0.19 -23.90 28.43
N ALA A 539 0.00 -22.99 29.38
CA ALA A 539 -0.94 -21.90 29.64
C ALA A 539 -1.06 -20.92 28.47
N PHE A 540 0.02 -20.68 27.73
CA PHE A 540 0.01 -19.93 26.49
C PHE A 540 -0.69 -20.72 25.38
N ASP A 541 -0.29 -21.97 25.16
CA ASP A 541 -0.82 -22.83 24.09
C ASP A 541 -2.34 -23.00 24.19
N ASP A 542 -2.85 -23.24 25.40
CA ASP A 542 -4.29 -23.34 25.66
C ASP A 542 -5.02 -22.01 25.42
N ALA A 543 -4.38 -20.88 25.71
CA ALA A 543 -4.98 -19.55 25.56
C ALA A 543 -4.97 -19.05 24.11
N VAL A 544 -3.97 -19.45 23.31
CA VAL A 544 -3.81 -18.97 21.94
C VAL A 544 -4.57 -19.84 20.93
N ARG A 545 -4.87 -21.09 21.27
CA ARG A 545 -5.58 -22.06 20.41
C ARG A 545 -6.85 -21.51 19.72
N PRO A 546 -7.72 -20.72 20.37
CA PRO A 546 -8.92 -20.16 19.71
C PRO A 546 -8.62 -19.21 18.55
N PHE A 547 -7.40 -18.67 18.47
CA PHE A 547 -7.01 -17.60 17.55
C PHE A 547 -6.15 -18.06 16.37
N ILE A 548 -5.58 -19.27 16.41
CA ILE A 548 -4.59 -19.73 15.41
C ILE A 548 -5.23 -20.38 14.18
N ALA A 549 -6.54 -20.66 14.19
CA ALA A 549 -7.19 -21.31 13.06
C ALA A 549 -7.06 -20.45 11.79
N PRO A 550 -6.49 -20.99 10.68
CA PRO A 550 -6.45 -20.26 9.42
C PRO A 550 -7.89 -19.95 9.01
N PHE A 551 -8.10 -18.72 8.56
CA PHE A 551 -9.40 -18.22 8.12
C PHE A 551 -9.33 -17.70 6.67
N GLU A 552 -8.24 -18.03 5.97
CA GLU A 552 -8.04 -17.66 4.58
C GLU A 552 -7.42 -18.81 3.76
N VAL A 553 -7.75 -18.85 2.48
CA VAL A 553 -7.08 -19.66 1.45
C VAL A 553 -6.67 -18.73 0.30
N THR A 554 -5.69 -19.14 -0.50
CA THR A 554 -5.13 -18.29 -1.56
C THR A 554 -4.90 -19.04 -2.85
N ALA A 555 -5.22 -18.40 -3.98
CA ALA A 555 -4.92 -18.87 -5.31
C ALA A 555 -4.05 -17.86 -6.06
N GLU A 556 -3.27 -18.33 -7.02
CA GLU A 556 -2.46 -17.48 -7.90
C GLU A 556 -2.49 -18.00 -9.34
N THR A 557 -2.53 -17.08 -10.31
CA THR A 557 -2.60 -17.43 -11.73
C THR A 557 -1.81 -16.45 -12.60
N GLU A 558 -1.33 -16.97 -13.73
CA GLU A 558 -0.66 -16.22 -14.79
C GLU A 558 -1.40 -16.35 -16.14
N THR A 559 -2.56 -17.01 -16.12
CA THR A 559 -3.42 -17.27 -17.29
C THR A 559 -3.88 -16.00 -18.03
N PRO A 560 -4.15 -14.85 -17.38
CA PRO A 560 -4.60 -13.65 -18.09
C PRO A 560 -3.57 -13.10 -19.09
N SER A 561 -4.04 -12.78 -20.29
CA SER A 561 -3.22 -12.29 -21.38
C SER A 561 -3.29 -10.77 -21.51
N LEU A 562 -2.20 -10.11 -21.13
CA LEU A 562 -2.08 -8.66 -21.28
C LEU A 562 -2.10 -8.21 -22.75
N SER A 563 -1.70 -9.07 -23.69
CA SER A 563 -1.74 -8.75 -25.12
C SER A 563 -3.19 -8.66 -25.63
N LEU A 564 -4.05 -9.60 -25.27
CA LEU A 564 -5.48 -9.60 -25.61
C LEU A 564 -6.19 -8.37 -25.03
N ILE A 565 -5.94 -8.06 -23.76
CA ILE A 565 -6.51 -6.87 -23.11
C ILE A 565 -6.07 -5.59 -23.83
N ASN A 566 -4.79 -5.48 -24.20
CA ASN A 566 -4.29 -4.31 -24.94
C ASN A 566 -4.83 -4.23 -26.36
N GLU A 567 -5.11 -5.36 -27.00
CA GLU A 567 -5.76 -5.39 -28.30
C GLU A 567 -7.18 -4.86 -28.22
N ALA A 568 -8.00 -5.39 -27.32
CA ALA A 568 -9.36 -4.89 -27.07
C ALA A 568 -9.35 -3.38 -26.78
N ARG A 569 -8.39 -2.93 -25.95
CA ARG A 569 -8.19 -1.50 -25.64
C ARG A 569 -7.92 -0.65 -26.87
N ARG A 570 -7.03 -1.10 -27.77
CA ARG A 570 -6.72 -0.38 -29.02
C ARG A 570 -7.94 -0.31 -29.93
N HIS A 571 -8.73 -1.37 -30.01
CA HIS A 571 -9.97 -1.39 -30.80
C HIS A 571 -11.04 -0.45 -30.23
N LEU A 572 -11.24 -0.44 -28.90
CA LEU A 572 -12.14 0.51 -28.22
C LEU A 572 -11.71 1.96 -28.43
N ALA A 573 -10.41 2.25 -28.34
CA ALA A 573 -9.88 3.60 -28.54
C ALA A 573 -10.18 4.15 -29.96
N ARG A 574 -10.19 3.32 -31.00
CA ARG A 574 -10.58 3.74 -32.37
C ARG A 574 -12.04 4.16 -32.48
N LEU A 575 -12.88 3.72 -31.54
CA LEU A 575 -14.29 4.06 -31.44
C LEU A 575 -14.54 5.16 -30.38
N ASN A 576 -13.50 5.88 -29.95
CA ASN A 576 -13.57 6.90 -28.90
C ASN A 576 -14.10 6.37 -27.55
N VAL A 577 -13.85 5.09 -27.24
CA VAL A 577 -14.10 4.51 -25.92
C VAL A 577 -12.76 4.37 -25.19
N PRO A 578 -12.35 5.37 -24.38
CA PRO A 578 -11.04 5.36 -23.73
C PRO A 578 -11.04 4.39 -22.54
N ALA A 579 -10.61 3.15 -22.76
CA ALA A 579 -10.40 2.18 -21.69
C ALA A 579 -8.92 2.09 -21.29
N THR A 580 -8.65 1.95 -20.00
CA THR A 580 -7.36 1.48 -19.48
C THR A 580 -7.40 -0.02 -19.20
N VAL A 581 -6.23 -0.65 -19.00
CA VAL A 581 -6.14 -2.05 -18.56
C VAL A 581 -6.91 -2.25 -17.25
N ASN A 582 -6.78 -1.30 -16.31
CA ASN A 582 -7.48 -1.37 -15.03
C ASN A 582 -9.01 -1.25 -15.19
N ASP A 583 -9.49 -0.48 -16.17
CA ASP A 583 -10.92 -0.36 -16.42
C ASP A 583 -11.49 -1.68 -16.93
N LEU A 584 -10.81 -2.36 -17.87
CA LEU A 584 -11.25 -3.67 -18.37
C LEU A 584 -11.22 -4.75 -17.27
N LEU A 585 -10.19 -4.75 -16.42
CA LEU A 585 -10.12 -5.65 -15.25
C LEU A 585 -11.29 -5.42 -14.28
N THR A 586 -11.57 -4.16 -13.96
CA THR A 586 -12.64 -3.74 -13.03
C THR A 586 -14.03 -4.02 -13.61
N LEU A 587 -14.23 -3.74 -14.91
CA LEU A 587 -15.46 -4.02 -15.64
C LEU A 587 -15.76 -5.51 -15.64
N TYR A 588 -14.79 -6.33 -16.05
CA TYR A 588 -15.00 -7.77 -16.10
C TYR A 588 -15.28 -8.34 -14.71
N ARG A 589 -14.56 -7.89 -13.68
CA ARG A 589 -14.88 -8.24 -12.29
C ARG A 589 -16.31 -7.87 -11.92
N GLY A 590 -16.80 -6.72 -12.36
CA GLY A 590 -18.16 -6.23 -12.12
C GLY A 590 -19.28 -7.07 -12.74
N ILE A 591 -18.99 -7.95 -13.71
CA ILE A 591 -19.94 -8.89 -14.32
C ILE A 591 -19.61 -10.35 -14.04
N PHE A 592 -18.40 -10.66 -13.56
CA PHE A 592 -17.89 -12.02 -13.43
C PHE A 592 -18.76 -12.94 -12.56
N ASP A 593 -19.28 -12.46 -11.42
CA ASP A 593 -20.09 -13.31 -10.52
C ASP A 593 -21.33 -13.87 -11.24
N ARG A 594 -21.95 -13.10 -12.15
CA ARG A 594 -23.07 -13.54 -13.00
C ARG A 594 -22.68 -14.65 -13.96
N LEU A 595 -21.47 -14.55 -14.53
CA LEU A 595 -20.95 -15.48 -15.54
C LEU A 595 -20.31 -16.73 -14.91
N TYR A 596 -19.92 -16.68 -13.64
CA TYR A 596 -19.21 -17.76 -12.98
C TYR A 596 -20.10 -18.99 -12.77
N THR A 597 -19.60 -20.14 -13.21
CA THR A 597 -20.16 -21.46 -12.90
C THR A 597 -19.08 -22.34 -12.29
N PRO A 598 -19.31 -22.95 -11.11
CA PRO A 598 -18.32 -23.80 -10.46
C PRO A 598 -17.89 -24.97 -11.32
N GLY A 599 -16.59 -25.25 -11.37
CA GLY A 599 -16.03 -26.40 -12.07
C GLY A 599 -16.46 -27.74 -11.48
N LEU A 600 -16.27 -28.82 -12.26
CA LEU A 600 -16.72 -30.17 -11.89
C LEU A 600 -16.06 -30.69 -10.59
N ALA A 601 -14.80 -30.33 -10.34
CA ALA A 601 -14.09 -30.72 -9.12
C ALA A 601 -14.74 -30.10 -7.86
N VAL A 602 -15.05 -28.81 -7.91
CA VAL A 602 -15.79 -28.11 -6.85
C VAL A 602 -17.17 -28.72 -6.65
N GLN A 603 -17.92 -28.98 -7.72
CA GLN A 603 -19.23 -29.61 -7.64
C GLN A 603 -19.18 -30.99 -6.97
N ARG A 604 -18.20 -31.82 -7.33
CA ARG A 604 -17.96 -33.12 -6.68
C ARG A 604 -17.59 -32.97 -5.21
N GLY A 605 -16.74 -31.99 -4.88
CA GLY A 605 -16.37 -31.68 -3.51
C GLY A 605 -17.57 -31.26 -2.65
N LEU A 606 -18.47 -30.43 -3.18
CA LEU A 606 -19.71 -30.05 -2.51
C LEU A 606 -20.69 -31.23 -2.38
N ALA A 607 -20.75 -32.12 -3.38
CA ALA A 607 -21.55 -33.35 -3.28
C ALA A 607 -21.01 -34.28 -2.19
N GLN A 608 -19.68 -34.45 -2.10
CA GLN A 608 -19.05 -35.22 -1.04
C GLN A 608 -19.32 -34.62 0.35
N LEU A 609 -19.20 -33.30 0.47
CA LEU A 609 -19.49 -32.58 1.72
C LEU A 609 -20.93 -32.83 2.20
N ARG A 610 -21.89 -32.93 1.28
CA ARG A 610 -23.28 -33.31 1.61
C ARG A 610 -23.40 -34.73 2.12
N LEU A 611 -22.75 -35.69 1.44
CA LEU A 611 -22.78 -37.11 1.80
C LEU A 611 -22.18 -37.34 3.20
N GLU A 612 -21.20 -36.53 3.60
CA GLU A 612 -20.54 -36.59 4.90
C GLU A 612 -21.31 -35.84 6.01
N GLY A 613 -22.53 -35.36 5.73
CA GLY A 613 -23.43 -34.75 6.73
C GLY A 613 -23.31 -33.24 6.87
N HIS A 614 -22.53 -32.57 6.02
CA HIS A 614 -22.32 -31.10 6.04
C HIS A 614 -23.11 -30.40 4.93
N SER A 615 -24.37 -30.83 4.72
CA SER A 615 -25.24 -30.30 3.67
C SER A 615 -25.60 -28.81 3.86
N ASP A 616 -25.62 -28.34 5.11
CA ASP A 616 -25.85 -26.94 5.48
C ASP A 616 -24.74 -26.01 4.94
N ILE A 617 -23.48 -26.44 5.04
CA ILE A 617 -22.32 -25.68 4.55
C ILE A 617 -22.30 -25.65 3.02
N ALA A 618 -22.56 -26.78 2.37
CA ALA A 618 -22.67 -26.83 0.91
C ALA A 618 -23.77 -25.88 0.40
N ALA A 619 -24.94 -25.88 1.05
CA ALA A 619 -26.04 -24.98 0.72
C ALA A 619 -25.74 -23.50 1.06
N GLU A 620 -24.91 -23.22 2.06
CA GLU A 620 -24.43 -21.87 2.34
C GLU A 620 -23.51 -21.34 1.23
N ILE A 621 -22.57 -22.17 0.75
CA ILE A 621 -21.66 -21.81 -0.35
C ILE A 621 -22.46 -21.46 -1.61
N GLU A 622 -23.42 -22.30 -1.98
CA GLU A 622 -24.26 -22.08 -3.17
C GLU A 622 -25.15 -20.85 -3.04
N ARG A 623 -25.74 -20.62 -1.87
CA ARG A 623 -26.49 -19.38 -1.61
C ARG A 623 -25.61 -18.15 -1.70
N ALA A 624 -24.37 -18.22 -1.22
CA ALA A 624 -23.43 -17.11 -1.34
C ALA A 624 -23.09 -16.79 -2.80
N TRP A 625 -22.94 -17.80 -3.66
CA TRP A 625 -22.78 -17.58 -5.11
C TRP A 625 -24.02 -17.02 -5.76
N GLN A 626 -25.21 -17.57 -5.43
CA GLN A 626 -26.47 -17.07 -5.98
C GLN A 626 -26.72 -15.61 -5.59
N HIS A 627 -26.46 -15.25 -4.33
CA HIS A 627 -26.57 -13.86 -3.88
C HIS A 627 -25.65 -12.91 -4.67
N ARG A 628 -24.41 -13.34 -4.96
CA ARG A 628 -23.44 -12.53 -5.74
C ARG A 628 -23.80 -12.40 -7.22
N ARG A 629 -24.56 -13.35 -7.77
CA ARG A 629 -25.13 -13.23 -9.13
C ARG A 629 -26.22 -12.17 -9.19
N GLU A 630 -27.00 -12.05 -8.11
CA GLU A 630 -28.13 -11.12 -8.02
C GLU A 630 -27.67 -9.70 -7.64
N GLU A 631 -26.76 -9.59 -6.67
CA GLU A 631 -26.25 -8.31 -6.16
C GLU A 631 -24.79 -8.09 -6.55
N PRO A 632 -24.48 -7.03 -7.33
CA PRO A 632 -23.10 -6.71 -7.67
C PRO A 632 -22.26 -6.41 -6.44
N VAL A 633 -21.03 -6.93 -6.41
CA VAL A 633 -20.09 -6.67 -5.32
C VAL A 633 -19.57 -5.23 -5.34
N SER A 634 -19.25 -4.72 -4.15
CA SER A 634 -18.55 -3.43 -3.99
C SER A 634 -17.03 -3.66 -3.90
N LEU A 635 -16.28 -3.02 -4.79
CA LEU A 635 -14.83 -3.09 -4.89
C LEU A 635 -14.20 -1.86 -4.25
N LEU A 636 -13.19 -2.07 -3.41
CA LEU A 636 -12.26 -1.04 -2.97
C LEU A 636 -11.06 -1.02 -3.92
N LEU A 637 -10.84 0.11 -4.58
CA LEU A 637 -9.75 0.37 -5.51
C LEU A 637 -8.74 1.30 -4.82
N PRO A 638 -7.58 0.79 -4.35
CA PRO A 638 -6.52 1.65 -3.83
C PRO A 638 -5.91 2.47 -4.98
N MET A 639 -5.99 3.79 -4.89
CA MET A 639 -5.46 4.72 -5.88
C MET A 639 -4.21 5.42 -5.34
N ASP A 640 -3.12 5.42 -6.10
CA ASP A 640 -1.92 6.21 -5.75
C ASP A 640 -2.25 7.71 -5.85
N ALA A 641 -2.21 8.37 -4.71
CA ALA A 641 -2.50 9.78 -4.55
C ALA A 641 -1.26 10.64 -4.34
N SER A 642 -0.10 10.00 -4.21
CA SER A 642 1.11 10.68 -3.76
C SER A 642 1.74 11.61 -4.81
N PHE A 643 1.25 11.55 -6.07
CA PHE A 643 1.53 12.55 -7.10
C PHE A 643 0.73 13.85 -6.94
N ILE A 644 -0.34 13.86 -6.13
CA ILE A 644 -1.13 15.06 -5.85
C ILE A 644 -0.74 15.65 -4.49
N ASN A 645 -0.59 14.80 -3.49
CA ASN A 645 -0.09 15.21 -2.20
C ASN A 645 0.76 14.08 -1.61
N PRO A 646 2.08 14.26 -1.43
CA PRO A 646 2.95 13.18 -0.96
C PRO A 646 2.66 12.74 0.48
N LYS A 647 1.95 13.56 1.28
CA LYS A 647 1.45 13.16 2.61
C LYS A 647 0.32 12.12 2.52
N LEU A 648 -0.27 11.98 1.33
CA LEU A 648 -1.46 11.19 1.05
C LEU A 648 -1.05 10.09 0.07
N ARG A 649 -0.86 8.87 0.58
CA ARG A 649 -0.28 7.77 -0.19
C ARG A 649 -1.30 7.05 -1.06
N LEU A 650 -2.33 6.53 -0.41
CA LEU A 650 -3.38 5.80 -1.06
C LEU A 650 -4.72 6.43 -0.71
N TYR A 651 -5.51 6.71 -1.73
CA TYR A 651 -6.92 6.99 -1.55
C TYR A 651 -7.76 5.79 -1.94
N PRO A 652 -8.63 5.30 -1.06
CA PRO A 652 -9.61 4.32 -1.44
C PRO A 652 -10.68 4.97 -2.32
N ALA A 653 -10.91 4.40 -3.50
CA ALA A 653 -12.13 4.59 -4.26
C ALA A 653 -13.01 3.35 -4.09
N THR A 654 -14.29 3.56 -3.84
CA THR A 654 -15.26 2.45 -3.82
C THR A 654 -16.02 2.42 -5.14
N PHE A 655 -16.09 1.26 -5.77
CA PHE A 655 -16.82 1.03 -7.01
C PHE A 655 -17.85 -0.09 -6.82
N LYS A 656 -19.10 0.16 -7.18
CA LYS A 656 -20.12 -0.87 -7.34
C LYS A 656 -20.67 -0.75 -8.76
N ASN A 657 -20.80 -1.89 -9.45
CA ASN A 657 -21.35 -1.87 -10.81
C ASN A 657 -22.80 -1.34 -10.77
N PHE A 658 -23.02 -0.17 -11.35
CA PHE A 658 -24.31 0.52 -11.40
C PHE A 658 -25.13 0.20 -12.66
N LEU A 659 -24.58 -0.64 -13.55
CA LEU A 659 -25.25 -1.15 -14.75
C LEU A 659 -25.46 -2.67 -14.61
N PRO A 660 -26.44 -3.12 -13.82
CA PRO A 660 -26.66 -4.55 -13.56
C PRO A 660 -26.93 -5.36 -14.84
N GLN A 661 -27.52 -4.74 -15.86
CA GLN A 661 -27.82 -5.33 -17.16
C GLN A 661 -26.60 -5.49 -18.09
N LEU A 662 -25.41 -5.03 -17.68
CA LEU A 662 -24.22 -5.06 -18.54
C LEU A 662 -23.83 -6.50 -18.92
N ALA A 663 -24.00 -7.46 -18.01
CA ALA A 663 -23.75 -8.88 -18.28
C ALA A 663 -24.73 -9.41 -19.33
N ASP A 664 -26.03 -9.20 -19.12
CA ASP A 664 -27.09 -9.64 -20.03
C ASP A 664 -26.93 -9.01 -21.43
N LEU A 665 -26.54 -7.73 -21.48
CA LEU A 665 -26.25 -7.02 -22.72
C LEU A 665 -25.03 -7.58 -23.45
N TYR A 666 -23.98 -7.93 -22.70
CA TYR A 666 -22.79 -8.58 -23.26
C TYR A 666 -23.14 -9.95 -23.87
N GLU A 667 -23.87 -10.80 -23.15
CA GLU A 667 -24.33 -12.10 -23.66
C GLU A 667 -25.26 -11.94 -24.87
N ALA A 668 -26.26 -11.05 -24.81
CA ALA A 668 -27.16 -10.78 -25.93
C ALA A 668 -26.45 -10.26 -27.17
N THR A 669 -25.40 -9.45 -26.99
CA THR A 669 -24.56 -8.96 -28.10
C THR A 669 -23.80 -10.10 -28.75
N LEU A 670 -23.27 -11.03 -27.95
CA LEU A 670 -22.57 -12.22 -28.46
C LEU A 670 -23.51 -13.16 -29.20
N GLU A 671 -24.69 -13.43 -28.65
CA GLU A 671 -25.70 -14.23 -29.35
C GLU A 671 -26.14 -13.60 -30.68
N ALA A 672 -26.33 -12.28 -30.71
CA ALA A 672 -26.68 -11.56 -31.93
C ALA A 672 -25.55 -11.62 -32.97
N LEU A 673 -24.28 -11.51 -32.52
CA LEU A 673 -23.11 -11.69 -33.36
C LEU A 673 -23.07 -13.10 -33.96
N ASP A 674 -23.23 -14.13 -33.14
CA ASP A 674 -23.17 -15.52 -33.59
C ASP A 674 -24.34 -15.82 -34.55
N ARG A 675 -25.56 -15.35 -34.26
CA ARG A 675 -26.70 -15.45 -35.19
C ARG A 675 -26.42 -14.78 -36.53
N HIS A 676 -25.84 -13.58 -36.52
CA HIS A 676 -25.44 -12.88 -37.75
C HIS A 676 -24.37 -13.65 -38.54
N ARG A 677 -23.39 -14.27 -37.87
CA ARG A 677 -22.32 -15.04 -38.51
C ARG A 677 -22.78 -16.37 -39.08
N TYR A 678 -23.61 -17.11 -38.36
CA TYR A 678 -24.06 -18.45 -38.76
C TYR A 678 -25.31 -18.44 -39.64
N THR A 679 -26.14 -17.40 -39.56
CA THR A 679 -27.33 -17.23 -40.40
C THR A 679 -27.41 -15.80 -40.93
N PRO A 680 -26.59 -15.41 -41.91
CA PRO A 680 -26.54 -14.03 -42.38
C PRO A 680 -27.87 -13.57 -42.98
N SER A 681 -28.47 -12.54 -42.37
CA SER A 681 -29.63 -11.82 -42.88
C SER A 681 -29.51 -10.33 -42.51
N GLU A 682 -30.17 -9.44 -43.26
CA GLU A 682 -30.21 -8.01 -42.91
C GLU A 682 -30.85 -7.76 -41.53
N GLU A 683 -31.84 -8.59 -41.15
CA GLU A 683 -32.45 -8.56 -39.83
C GLU A 683 -31.43 -8.90 -38.73
N HIS A 684 -30.71 -10.01 -38.87
CA HIS A 684 -29.70 -10.41 -37.89
C HIS A 684 -28.52 -9.44 -37.83
N ARG A 685 -28.11 -8.88 -38.97
CA ARG A 685 -27.11 -7.81 -39.04
C ARG A 685 -27.58 -6.60 -38.25
N THR A 686 -28.81 -6.12 -38.51
CA THR A 686 -29.38 -4.95 -37.82
C THR A 686 -29.48 -5.18 -36.31
N ALA A 687 -29.99 -6.34 -35.89
CA ALA A 687 -30.07 -6.71 -34.47
C ALA A 687 -28.69 -6.73 -33.80
N PHE A 688 -27.66 -7.28 -34.45
CA PHE A 688 -26.28 -7.24 -33.94
C PHE A 688 -25.75 -5.81 -33.83
N LEU A 689 -25.93 -4.97 -34.86
CA LEU A 689 -25.47 -3.57 -34.84
C LEU A 689 -26.13 -2.79 -33.68
N GLU A 690 -27.42 -2.99 -33.44
CA GLU A 690 -28.15 -2.37 -32.33
C GLU A 690 -27.59 -2.78 -30.97
N GLN A 691 -27.45 -4.08 -30.73
CA GLN A 691 -26.89 -4.60 -29.46
C GLN A 691 -25.45 -4.13 -29.25
N ARG A 692 -24.61 -4.18 -30.30
CA ARG A 692 -23.23 -3.67 -30.25
C ARG A 692 -23.20 -2.19 -29.87
N ASN A 693 -23.97 -1.36 -30.53
CA ASN A 693 -23.96 0.08 -30.28
C ASN A 693 -24.42 0.38 -28.85
N LEU A 694 -25.41 -0.36 -28.35
CA LEU A 694 -25.86 -0.26 -26.96
C LEU A 694 -24.76 -0.68 -25.97
N LEU A 695 -24.05 -1.79 -26.24
CA LEU A 695 -22.91 -2.23 -25.43
C LEU A 695 -21.79 -1.18 -25.39
N LEU A 696 -21.39 -0.66 -26.56
CA LEU A 696 -20.34 0.36 -26.65
C LEU A 696 -20.72 1.65 -25.94
N ALA A 697 -21.99 2.08 -26.01
CA ALA A 697 -22.47 3.24 -25.28
C ALA A 697 -22.37 3.03 -23.75
N ASN A 698 -22.75 1.85 -23.25
CA ASN A 698 -22.61 1.52 -21.83
C ASN A 698 -21.12 1.46 -21.41
N LEU A 699 -20.25 0.89 -22.24
CA LEU A 699 -18.81 0.88 -21.98
C LEU A 699 -18.23 2.29 -21.91
N LEU A 700 -18.62 3.18 -22.82
CA LEU A 700 -18.20 4.59 -22.80
C LEU A 700 -18.59 5.29 -21.50
N VAL A 701 -19.85 5.11 -21.07
CA VAL A 701 -20.36 5.64 -19.79
C VAL A 701 -19.54 5.11 -18.61
N MET A 702 -19.26 3.81 -18.58
CA MET A 702 -18.46 3.21 -17.51
C MET A 702 -17.02 3.71 -17.49
N THR A 703 -16.36 3.80 -18.65
CA THR A 703 -14.99 4.33 -18.74
C THR A 703 -14.91 5.80 -18.33
N GLY A 704 -15.91 6.61 -18.71
CA GLY A 704 -16.02 8.00 -18.28
C GLY A 704 -16.22 8.10 -16.76
N TYR A 705 -17.08 7.24 -16.19
CA TYR A 705 -17.27 7.15 -14.76
C TYR A 705 -15.98 6.79 -14.00
N PHE A 706 -15.20 5.82 -14.49
CA PHE A 706 -13.91 5.51 -13.87
C PHE A 706 -12.94 6.69 -13.96
N GLY A 707 -12.90 7.41 -15.09
CA GLY A 707 -12.12 8.64 -15.22
C GLY A 707 -12.46 9.66 -14.13
N MET A 708 -13.76 9.94 -13.97
CA MET A 708 -14.28 10.84 -12.94
C MET A 708 -13.97 10.36 -11.52
N LEU A 709 -14.22 9.08 -11.22
CA LEU A 709 -13.94 8.48 -9.92
C LEU A 709 -12.47 8.62 -9.55
N LYS A 710 -11.56 8.36 -10.49
CA LYS A 710 -10.11 8.53 -10.30
C LYS A 710 -9.76 9.99 -10.04
N HIS A 711 -10.33 10.92 -10.81
CA HIS A 711 -10.09 12.35 -10.65
C HIS A 711 -10.49 12.84 -9.24
N ILE A 712 -11.76 12.64 -8.83
CA ILE A 712 -12.29 13.03 -7.51
C ILE A 712 -11.48 12.37 -6.39
N THR A 713 -11.17 11.08 -6.54
CA THR A 713 -10.44 10.33 -5.52
C THR A 713 -9.03 10.86 -5.36
N ARG A 714 -8.32 11.15 -6.45
CA ARG A 714 -6.95 11.68 -6.40
C ARG A 714 -6.88 13.06 -5.74
N GLN A 715 -7.92 13.89 -5.86
CA GLN A 715 -8.02 15.18 -5.18
C GLN A 715 -8.29 15.05 -3.66
N GLY A 716 -8.55 13.85 -3.15
CA GLY A 716 -8.90 13.64 -1.74
C GLY A 716 -10.30 14.12 -1.37
N GLU A 717 -11.15 14.32 -2.37
CA GLU A 717 -12.54 14.77 -2.22
C GLU A 717 -13.54 13.60 -2.17
N SER A 718 -13.05 12.36 -2.11
CA SER A 718 -13.92 11.20 -2.00
C SER A 718 -14.72 11.22 -0.70
N LEU A 719 -15.94 10.68 -0.74
CA LEU A 719 -16.82 10.53 0.42
C LEU A 719 -16.12 9.80 1.57
N SER A 720 -15.30 8.79 1.25
CA SER A 720 -14.50 8.05 2.24
C SER A 720 -13.47 8.96 2.92
N THR A 721 -12.76 9.80 2.17
CA THR A 721 -11.80 10.76 2.74
C THR A 721 -12.51 11.81 3.59
N ALA A 722 -13.65 12.32 3.14
CA ALA A 722 -14.48 13.24 3.92
C ALA A 722 -14.93 12.58 5.24
N ALA A 723 -15.45 11.35 5.19
CA ALA A 723 -15.86 10.60 6.38
C ALA A 723 -14.72 10.41 7.40
N ILE A 724 -13.50 10.10 6.94
CA ILE A 724 -12.32 10.00 7.82
C ILE A 724 -11.99 11.35 8.47
N LYS A 725 -11.98 12.43 7.68
CA LYS A 725 -11.80 13.80 8.19
C LYS A 725 -12.86 14.14 9.24
N TYR A 726 -14.08 13.62 9.10
CA TYR A 726 -15.13 13.76 10.10
C TYR A 726 -14.82 12.99 11.40
N LEU A 727 -14.27 11.78 11.32
CA LEU A 727 -13.93 10.94 12.48
C LEU A 727 -12.65 11.35 13.23
N ALA A 728 -11.77 12.12 12.57
CA ALA A 728 -10.42 12.48 12.99
C ALA A 728 -10.27 12.98 14.44
N HIS A 729 -11.27 13.70 14.94
CA HIS A 729 -11.19 14.42 16.20
C HIS A 729 -11.89 13.75 17.38
N LEU A 730 -12.44 12.57 17.18
CA LEU A 730 -13.17 11.87 18.23
C LEU A 730 -12.18 11.17 19.19
N PRO A 731 -12.49 11.05 20.49
CA PRO A 731 -11.65 10.27 21.40
C PRO A 731 -11.44 8.85 20.87
N ALA A 732 -10.27 8.23 21.08
CA ALA A 732 -9.94 6.92 20.53
C ALA A 732 -10.99 5.82 20.85
N GLY A 733 -11.60 5.86 22.04
CA GLY A 733 -12.70 4.95 22.39
C GLY A 733 -13.97 5.16 21.54
N VAL A 734 -14.26 6.40 21.16
CA VAL A 734 -15.37 6.75 20.26
C VAL A 734 -15.01 6.41 18.81
N GLN A 735 -13.77 6.66 18.37
CA GLN A 735 -13.29 6.25 17.04
C GLN A 735 -13.40 4.74 16.85
N GLY A 736 -12.97 3.93 17.83
CA GLY A 736 -13.12 2.48 17.78
C GLY A 736 -14.58 2.02 17.78
N THR A 737 -15.46 2.72 18.50
CA THR A 737 -16.91 2.42 18.48
C THR A 737 -17.54 2.79 17.13
N LEU A 738 -17.13 3.92 16.55
CA LEU A 738 -17.62 4.38 15.25
C LEU A 738 -17.03 3.59 14.08
N ASP A 739 -15.83 3.03 14.20
CA ASP A 739 -15.27 2.12 13.20
C ASP A 739 -16.00 0.76 13.18
N ALA A 740 -16.62 0.38 14.30
CA ALA A 740 -17.55 -0.74 14.37
C ALA A 740 -18.93 -0.42 13.75
N ILE A 741 -19.34 0.86 13.63
CA ILE A 741 -20.65 1.22 13.05
C ILE A 741 -20.78 0.79 11.58
N PRO A 742 -19.82 1.04 10.67
CA PRO A 742 -19.85 0.47 9.33
C PRO A 742 -20.01 -1.05 9.39
N GLN A 743 -19.29 -1.76 10.27
CA GLN A 743 -19.40 -3.22 10.38
C GLN A 743 -20.82 -3.68 10.76
N HIS A 744 -21.60 -2.84 11.44
CA HIS A 744 -23.00 -3.11 11.82
C HIS A 744 -24.04 -2.53 10.85
N VAL A 745 -23.64 -1.63 9.94
CA VAL A 745 -24.51 -1.01 8.93
C VAL A 745 -23.98 -1.37 7.54
N GLY A 746 -24.46 -2.49 6.99
CA GLY A 746 -23.99 -3.05 5.72
C GLY A 746 -23.89 -2.04 4.58
N ALA A 747 -24.91 -1.17 4.41
CA ALA A 747 -24.91 -0.14 3.37
C ALA A 747 -23.82 0.94 3.55
N LEU A 748 -23.45 1.29 4.79
CA LEU A 748 -22.39 2.26 5.05
C LEU A 748 -21.02 1.65 4.78
N ASN A 749 -20.86 0.36 5.10
CA ASN A 749 -19.64 -0.37 4.85
C ASN A 749 -19.41 -0.69 3.38
N GLU A 750 -20.46 -1.06 2.64
CA GLU A 750 -20.43 -1.20 1.18
C GLU A 750 -19.92 0.07 0.50
N ILE A 751 -20.30 1.24 1.00
CA ILE A 751 -19.95 2.55 0.42
C ILE A 751 -18.56 3.02 0.86
N LEU A 752 -18.23 2.88 2.14
CA LEU A 752 -16.99 3.45 2.69
C LEU A 752 -15.79 2.51 2.52
N LYS A 753 -16.01 1.21 2.68
CA LYS A 753 -14.93 0.22 2.70
C LYS A 753 -15.00 -0.71 1.51
N GLY A 754 -16.18 -1.07 0.99
CA GLY A 754 -16.37 -2.11 -0.04
C GLY A 754 -16.25 -3.52 0.52
N GLU A 755 -16.67 -4.55 -0.21
CA GLU A 755 -16.61 -5.96 0.21
C GLU A 755 -15.33 -6.66 -0.24
N GLU A 756 -14.73 -6.19 -1.33
CA GLU A 756 -13.50 -6.73 -1.89
C GLU A 756 -12.42 -5.65 -1.97
N VAL A 757 -11.16 -6.04 -1.92
CA VAL A 757 -10.04 -5.16 -2.26
C VAL A 757 -9.53 -5.56 -3.63
N PHE A 758 -9.49 -4.64 -4.58
CA PHE A 758 -9.03 -4.89 -5.94
C PHE A 758 -7.82 -4.01 -6.21
N SER A 759 -6.63 -4.56 -5.92
CA SER A 759 -5.36 -3.83 -5.89
C SER A 759 -4.51 -4.17 -7.09
N ASN A 760 -4.35 -3.19 -7.98
CA ASN A 760 -3.51 -3.30 -9.17
C ASN A 760 -2.32 -2.34 -9.06
N VAL A 761 -1.11 -2.90 -9.04
CA VAL A 761 0.14 -2.13 -8.96
C VAL A 761 0.73 -1.79 -10.33
N GLY A 762 0.05 -2.21 -11.40
CA GLY A 762 0.44 -1.95 -12.78
C GLY A 762 1.63 -2.78 -13.24
N ARG A 763 2.29 -2.29 -14.29
CA ARG A 763 3.45 -2.93 -14.90
C ARG A 763 4.74 -2.47 -14.22
N VAL A 764 5.59 -3.42 -13.85
CA VAL A 764 6.91 -3.11 -13.31
C VAL A 764 7.86 -2.59 -14.39
N SER A 765 8.89 -1.86 -13.99
CA SER A 765 9.93 -1.39 -14.92
C SER A 765 10.56 -2.56 -15.69
N PRO A 766 10.95 -2.40 -16.97
CA PRO A 766 11.61 -3.45 -17.76
C PRO A 766 12.88 -4.03 -17.13
N THR A 767 13.54 -3.26 -16.25
CA THR A 767 14.76 -3.68 -15.53
C THR A 767 14.47 -4.38 -14.20
N SER A 768 13.21 -4.41 -13.77
CA SER A 768 12.79 -5.03 -12.51
C SER A 768 12.88 -6.55 -12.58
N SER A 769 13.06 -7.18 -11.42
CA SER A 769 13.03 -8.63 -11.22
C SER A 769 11.82 -9.09 -10.41
N LEU A 770 10.84 -8.20 -10.20
CA LEU A 770 9.58 -8.52 -9.54
C LEU A 770 8.71 -9.43 -10.41
N VAL A 771 8.17 -10.49 -9.81
CA VAL A 771 7.44 -11.55 -10.53
C VAL A 771 6.10 -11.95 -9.92
N ARG A 772 5.85 -11.69 -8.63
CA ARG A 772 4.55 -11.95 -7.96
C ARG A 772 4.21 -10.84 -6.98
N PHE A 773 2.92 -10.62 -6.76
CA PHE A 773 2.38 -9.64 -5.83
C PHE A 773 1.07 -10.15 -5.21
N MET A 774 0.96 -10.04 -3.88
CA MET A 774 -0.22 -10.37 -3.09
C MET A 774 -0.59 -9.16 -2.23
N SER A 775 -1.84 -8.69 -2.35
CA SER A 775 -2.30 -7.50 -1.63
C SER A 775 -2.76 -7.78 -0.19
N ALA A 776 -3.01 -6.71 0.56
CA ALA A 776 -3.41 -6.74 1.97
C ALA A 776 -4.93 -6.62 2.16
N LYS A 777 -5.43 -7.17 3.27
CA LYS A 777 -6.80 -7.02 3.76
C LYS A 777 -6.81 -6.12 4.99
N ASP A 778 -7.75 -5.21 5.10
CA ASP A 778 -7.97 -4.47 6.35
C ASP A 778 -8.44 -5.38 7.50
N ASP A 779 -8.44 -4.86 8.72
CA ASP A 779 -8.87 -5.57 9.94
C ASP A 779 -10.37 -5.91 9.93
N GLY A 780 -11.16 -5.35 8.99
CA GLY A 780 -12.60 -5.49 8.94
C GLY A 780 -13.05 -6.89 8.51
N ALA A 781 -14.04 -7.45 9.21
CA ALA A 781 -14.62 -8.75 8.84
C ALA A 781 -15.42 -8.71 7.53
N SER A 782 -15.79 -7.52 7.06
CA SER A 782 -16.56 -7.34 5.83
C SER A 782 -15.76 -7.55 4.54
N LYS A 783 -14.43 -7.53 4.63
CA LYS A 783 -13.56 -7.79 3.48
C LYS A 783 -13.45 -9.29 3.27
N VAL A 784 -14.20 -9.79 2.30
CA VAL A 784 -14.29 -11.24 2.07
C VAL A 784 -13.35 -11.74 0.99
N MET A 785 -12.85 -10.87 0.10
CA MET A 785 -11.84 -11.23 -0.89
C MET A 785 -10.85 -10.08 -1.16
N VAL A 786 -9.61 -10.44 -1.49
CA VAL A 786 -8.54 -9.50 -1.83
C VAL A 786 -7.83 -9.97 -3.10
N TRP A 787 -7.81 -9.12 -4.10
CA TRP A 787 -7.16 -9.32 -5.40
C TRP A 787 -5.87 -8.52 -5.47
N GLY A 788 -4.76 -9.18 -5.75
CA GLY A 788 -3.48 -8.54 -6.08
C GLY A 788 -3.16 -8.75 -7.56
N ILE A 789 -2.94 -7.66 -8.30
CA ILE A 789 -2.71 -7.71 -9.76
C ILE A 789 -1.43 -6.95 -10.08
N MET A 790 -0.53 -7.57 -10.85
CA MET A 790 0.67 -6.94 -11.37
C MET A 790 1.02 -7.45 -12.77
N SER A 791 1.75 -6.67 -13.55
CA SER A 791 2.42 -7.18 -14.76
C SER A 791 3.93 -7.19 -14.58
N ASP A 792 4.57 -8.32 -14.88
CA ASP A 792 6.03 -8.45 -14.80
C ASP A 792 6.76 -7.73 -15.95
N ARG A 793 8.10 -7.78 -15.96
CA ARG A 793 8.92 -7.15 -17.01
C ARG A 793 8.64 -7.72 -18.41
N HIS A 794 8.23 -8.98 -18.49
CA HIS A 794 7.91 -9.69 -19.73
C HIS A 794 6.48 -9.40 -20.22
N GLY A 795 5.68 -8.70 -19.41
CA GLY A 795 4.29 -8.37 -19.73
C GLY A 795 3.31 -9.47 -19.37
N ASN A 796 3.71 -10.48 -18.57
CA ASN A 796 2.78 -11.48 -18.05
C ASN A 796 1.96 -10.84 -16.93
N LEU A 797 0.64 -10.98 -17.00
CA LEU A 797 -0.26 -10.50 -15.95
C LEU A 797 -0.41 -11.58 -14.89
N LYS A 798 -0.07 -11.25 -13.65
CA LYS A 798 -0.16 -12.13 -12.50
C LYS A 798 -1.31 -11.67 -11.61
N ILE A 799 -2.17 -12.60 -11.22
CA ILE A 799 -3.28 -12.32 -10.31
C ILE A 799 -3.18 -13.26 -9.12
N THR A 800 -3.31 -12.69 -7.93
CA THR A 800 -3.42 -13.43 -6.67
C THR A 800 -4.79 -13.13 -6.06
N LEU A 801 -5.42 -14.15 -5.51
CA LEU A 801 -6.70 -14.05 -4.81
C LEU A 801 -6.56 -14.62 -3.41
N ARG A 802 -6.90 -13.82 -2.40
CA ARG A 802 -7.06 -14.26 -1.02
C ARG A 802 -8.54 -14.30 -0.69
N ASP A 803 -9.00 -15.43 -0.19
CA ASP A 803 -10.41 -15.67 0.10
C ASP A 803 -10.63 -15.85 1.60
N PHE A 804 -11.47 -14.98 2.15
CA PHE A 804 -11.87 -14.89 3.55
C PHE A 804 -13.38 -15.08 3.71
N ARG A 805 -14.09 -15.57 2.68
CA ARG A 805 -15.54 -15.78 2.74
C ARG A 805 -15.90 -16.68 3.93
N PRO A 806 -17.07 -16.50 4.57
CA PRO A 806 -17.41 -17.20 5.81
C PRO A 806 -17.29 -18.74 5.76
N HIS A 807 -17.53 -19.34 4.59
CA HIS A 807 -17.39 -20.77 4.39
C HIS A 807 -15.94 -21.27 4.46
N VAL A 808 -14.94 -20.44 4.13
CA VAL A 808 -13.52 -20.82 4.17
C VAL A 808 -13.10 -21.23 5.58
N ALA A 809 -13.34 -20.37 6.57
CA ALA A 809 -13.02 -20.67 7.96
C ALA A 809 -13.79 -21.90 8.50
N LYS A 810 -15.03 -22.11 8.05
CA LYS A 810 -15.84 -23.29 8.42
C LYS A 810 -15.24 -24.57 7.85
N LEU A 811 -14.90 -24.59 6.56
CA LEU A 811 -14.28 -25.73 5.88
C LEU A 811 -12.93 -26.07 6.52
N LEU A 812 -12.09 -25.07 6.80
CA LEU A 812 -10.78 -25.28 7.45
C LEU A 812 -10.91 -25.90 8.84
N ARG A 813 -11.85 -25.43 9.67
CA ARG A 813 -12.10 -25.99 11.01
C ARG A 813 -12.62 -27.43 10.99
N LEU A 814 -13.34 -27.80 9.93
CA LEU A 814 -13.86 -29.15 9.74
C LEU A 814 -12.88 -30.09 9.02
N GLY A 815 -11.69 -29.61 8.65
CA GLY A 815 -10.69 -30.42 7.95
C GLY A 815 -10.85 -30.48 6.42
N TYR A 816 -11.79 -29.72 5.84
CA TYR A 816 -12.01 -29.62 4.39
C TYR A 816 -11.13 -28.56 3.72
N GLY A 817 -9.88 -28.42 4.16
CA GLY A 817 -8.96 -27.42 3.61
C GLY A 817 -8.69 -27.60 2.12
N ALA A 818 -8.65 -28.85 1.63
CA ALA A 818 -8.50 -29.13 0.20
C ALA A 818 -9.68 -28.63 -0.64
N LEU A 819 -10.92 -28.76 -0.14
CA LEU A 819 -12.10 -28.23 -0.83
C LEU A 819 -12.12 -26.70 -0.81
N ALA A 820 -11.74 -26.08 0.30
CA ALA A 820 -11.61 -24.62 0.37
C ALA A 820 -10.58 -24.10 -0.66
N GLN A 821 -9.45 -24.80 -0.79
CA GLN A 821 -8.41 -24.50 -1.79
C GLN A 821 -8.94 -24.68 -3.22
N GLU A 822 -9.61 -25.80 -3.51
CA GLU A 822 -10.20 -26.09 -4.83
C GLU A 822 -11.21 -25.01 -5.25
N ILE A 823 -12.03 -24.52 -4.31
CA ILE A 823 -13.01 -23.46 -4.58
C ILE A 823 -12.31 -22.15 -4.99
N VAL A 824 -11.24 -21.74 -4.30
CA VAL A 824 -10.55 -20.48 -4.61
C VAL A 824 -9.74 -20.59 -5.91
N ASP A 825 -9.13 -21.76 -6.17
CA ASP A 825 -8.39 -22.03 -7.40
C ASP A 825 -9.33 -22.02 -8.62
N ASP A 826 -10.46 -22.74 -8.56
CA ASP A 826 -11.47 -22.76 -9.61
C ASP A 826 -12.04 -21.36 -9.90
N TYR A 827 -12.34 -20.60 -8.85
CA TYR A 827 -12.89 -19.24 -8.98
C TYR A 827 -11.91 -18.28 -9.64
N LEU A 828 -10.62 -18.30 -9.23
CA LEU A 828 -9.60 -17.45 -9.84
C LEU A 828 -9.29 -17.85 -11.29
N GLU A 829 -9.19 -19.14 -11.57
CA GLU A 829 -8.92 -19.64 -12.92
C GLU A 829 -10.11 -19.40 -13.87
N ALA A 830 -11.34 -19.50 -13.38
CA ALA A 830 -12.53 -19.12 -14.14
C ALA A 830 -12.53 -17.61 -14.47
N TYR A 831 -12.17 -16.75 -13.51
CA TYR A 831 -11.99 -15.32 -13.76
C TYR A 831 -10.92 -15.06 -14.83
N ALA A 832 -9.77 -15.71 -14.72
CA ALA A 832 -8.65 -15.49 -15.64
C ALA A 832 -8.97 -15.91 -17.08
N ARG A 833 -9.55 -17.10 -17.27
CA ARG A 833 -9.98 -17.56 -18.60
C ARG A 833 -11.10 -16.69 -19.16
N GLY A 834 -12.09 -16.37 -18.34
CA GLY A 834 -13.21 -15.54 -18.75
C GLY A 834 -12.81 -14.11 -19.09
N LEU A 835 -11.77 -13.55 -18.44
CA LEU A 835 -11.21 -12.24 -18.79
C LEU A 835 -10.54 -12.24 -20.17
N ASN A 836 -9.83 -13.32 -20.52
CA ASN A 836 -9.26 -13.49 -21.86
C ASN A 836 -10.38 -13.57 -22.91
N GLN A 837 -11.39 -14.40 -22.64
CA GLN A 837 -12.57 -14.53 -23.50
C GLN A 837 -13.29 -13.19 -23.69
N PHE A 838 -13.49 -12.43 -22.61
CA PHE A 838 -14.09 -11.11 -22.65
C PHE A 838 -13.31 -10.13 -23.54
N ALA A 839 -11.98 -10.11 -23.45
CA ALA A 839 -11.15 -9.24 -24.29
C ALA A 839 -11.20 -9.65 -25.79
N GLU A 840 -11.19 -10.94 -26.08
CA GLU A 840 -11.34 -11.47 -27.44
C GLU A 840 -12.72 -11.15 -28.01
N ASP A 841 -13.77 -11.33 -27.22
CA ASP A 841 -15.14 -11.07 -27.59
C ASP A 841 -15.39 -9.60 -27.88
N LEU A 842 -14.87 -8.69 -27.04
CA LEU A 842 -14.91 -7.26 -27.35
C LEU A 842 -14.23 -6.96 -28.69
N THR A 843 -13.09 -7.59 -28.97
CA THR A 843 -12.38 -7.43 -30.25
C THR A 843 -13.21 -7.97 -31.42
N ARG A 844 -13.85 -9.13 -31.28
CA ARG A 844 -14.75 -9.73 -32.27
C ARG A 844 -15.97 -8.84 -32.54
N ILE A 845 -16.61 -8.35 -31.49
CA ILE A 845 -17.79 -7.47 -31.54
C ILE A 845 -17.45 -6.17 -32.28
N ILE A 846 -16.27 -5.59 -32.03
CA ILE A 846 -15.83 -4.35 -32.68
C ILE A 846 -15.46 -4.59 -34.15
N THR A 847 -14.79 -5.69 -34.47
CA THR A 847 -14.27 -5.94 -35.83
C THR A 847 -15.31 -6.51 -36.79
N SER A 848 -16.30 -7.26 -36.32
CA SER A 848 -17.39 -7.83 -37.16
C SER A 848 -18.41 -6.79 -37.64
N ALA A 849 -18.19 -5.52 -37.27
CA ALA A 849 -18.95 -4.35 -37.68
C ALA A 849 -18.58 -3.82 -39.08
N ALA A 850 -17.33 -4.04 -39.45
CA ALA A 850 -16.68 -3.57 -40.67
C ALA A 850 -16.74 -4.67 -41.74
#